data_AF-A0A812RLN9-F1
#
_entry.id   AF-A0A812RLN9-F1
#
_cell.length_a   1.000
_cell.length_b   1.000
_cell.length_c   1.000
_cell.angle_alpha   90.00
_cell.angle_beta   90.00
_cell.angle_gamma   90.00
#
_symmetry.space_group_name_H-M   'P 1'
#
loop_
_entity.id
_entity.type
_entity.pdbx_description
1 polymer ?
#
loop_
_entity_poly.entity_id
_entity_poly.type
_entity_poly.pdbx_seq_one_letter_code
_entity_poly.pdbx_strand_id
1 'polypeptide(L)'
;MGIRLCEEARPWLSRAMGKSHGDASRMIFKAKSAARLLKLIGQEVDSKVFDHIHLAAAFSRLAKLGQTRQLMMTDVGSLVWARMVARLHSMLREDTLGARAAVNIFWAHGKLHQELEALQRAVPEMLTALGATAALIADKVEEMTPQELSISLWAAARLQDTAPEVNTAVPAIAACILHQAGDMTGQDLSNSLWAVAKLQDTVPTVLVTMQALVTCIPSKISGMQPEGLRMSLWAAAELGEDGLANHLKRELAEADVEAGKVEVDAKALTAKEKRDENASLLTNLKSCEKVVLGVGVFFALAQGVSTPAIAMFTADSITTLTGVKDGDEAHMLDDMVPTLIKIGVLAAIQFLFAFGWQTCLAWSAAKQALRWHRSFLEVLFCLDVSWYDEHEPAGVAARLETDIANVYMLFGGMMLAMWNDIACISGLVSAMACVFPANQVIVVGGGLAGMSAANTVIELGGRSLLLDKSSFCGGNSTKATSGINGAGTKTQKGKSIPDNAEIFIADTLKGGAKKPELAKVLCANSAADVDWLVDKFDLDLSLVARLGGHSQPRTHRGKERFPGMTITYALIQMLEKVAEKTNRARIITKAEVFKLLQNGSAVVGCEYKKAGKVVKEFGPMVLASGGFGADFGADSLLATYRPDLLHLPTTNGEHCTGDAIKMGEAIGAATIDLEWVQVHPTGLVKPDDPDAKVKFLAAEALRGVGGIVLDANGDRFCNELGRRDYVTGEMWKNKPPFRLCLNKAAADEIIWHAKHYTGRGVMKFYPTGEDLAKDMGVPLQKLVDAHQKHFEAAKKQEKDPDGGPFPAYPSGKTWDEPSGKTGSGKKFFHNIIDGSKVSTEPFYVAIITPVIHYCMGGLECTVDAECIDKKTGKPIPGLYVAGEAAGGIHGNNRLGGNSLLDCVVFGRVAGKAACNFTFGAGEKFKPCPVPKELKELSK
;
A
#
# COMPACT_ATOMS: atom_id res chain seq x y z
N MET A 1 -44.17 -37.23 39.94
CA MET A 1 -43.70 -38.59 39.60
C MET A 1 -42.95 -38.62 38.26
N GLY A 2 -43.48 -38.01 37.19
CA GLY A 2 -42.80 -37.96 35.86
C GLY A 2 -41.46 -37.22 35.81
N ILE A 3 -41.27 -36.13 36.56
CA ILE A 3 -40.00 -35.37 36.56
C ILE A 3 -38.86 -36.15 37.23
N ARG A 4 -39.15 -36.89 38.31
CA ARG A 4 -38.17 -37.75 39.00
C ARG A 4 -37.74 -38.95 38.14
N LEU A 5 -38.67 -39.53 37.39
CA LEU A 5 -38.39 -40.59 36.41
C LEU A 5 -37.50 -40.09 35.24
N CYS A 6 -37.65 -38.82 34.81
CA CYS A 6 -36.77 -38.24 33.81
C CYS A 6 -35.35 -37.95 34.32
N GLU A 7 -35.18 -37.58 35.59
CA GLU A 7 -33.86 -37.33 36.18
C GLU A 7 -33.11 -38.64 36.49
N GLU A 8 -33.80 -39.68 36.95
CA GLU A 8 -33.21 -41.00 37.20
C GLU A 8 -32.92 -41.79 35.91
N ALA A 9 -33.69 -41.54 34.83
CA ALA A 9 -33.43 -42.14 33.52
C ALA A 9 -32.32 -41.45 32.72
N ARG A 10 -31.94 -40.21 33.07
CA ARG A 10 -30.94 -39.41 32.33
C ARG A 10 -29.56 -40.08 32.21
N PRO A 11 -29.01 -40.72 33.27
CA PRO A 11 -27.73 -41.44 33.18
C PRO A 11 -27.82 -42.76 32.42
N TRP A 12 -29.04 -43.31 32.26
CA TRP A 12 -29.29 -44.56 31.54
C TRP A 12 -29.53 -44.29 30.05
N LEU A 13 -30.31 -43.26 29.69
CA LEU A 13 -30.47 -42.76 28.33
C LEU A 13 -29.13 -42.27 27.72
N SER A 14 -28.30 -41.61 28.54
CA SER A 14 -26.91 -41.27 28.16
C SER A 14 -26.02 -42.49 27.92
N ARG A 15 -26.33 -43.65 28.52
CA ARG A 15 -25.60 -44.91 28.34
C ARG A 15 -26.13 -45.74 27.16
N ALA A 16 -27.44 -45.68 26.91
CA ALA A 16 -28.10 -46.38 25.81
C ALA A 16 -27.91 -45.69 24.44
N MET A 17 -27.79 -44.36 24.40
CA MET A 17 -27.53 -43.59 23.17
C MET A 17 -26.05 -43.43 22.81
N GLY A 18 -25.26 -44.49 22.97
CA GLY A 18 -23.91 -44.58 22.38
C GLY A 18 -22.84 -43.70 23.03
N LYS A 19 -22.14 -44.25 24.03
CA LYS A 19 -20.93 -43.67 24.65
C LYS A 19 -19.70 -43.53 23.71
N SER A 20 -19.80 -43.75 22.40
CA SER A 20 -18.65 -43.61 21.47
C SER A 20 -18.53 -42.23 20.81
N HIS A 21 -19.65 -41.58 20.44
CA HIS A 21 -19.61 -40.29 19.70
C HIS A 21 -19.14 -39.10 20.56
N GLY A 22 -19.49 -39.08 21.85
CA GLY A 22 -19.13 -37.97 22.74
C GLY A 22 -17.65 -37.91 23.11
N ASP A 23 -16.96 -39.04 23.15
CA ASP A 23 -15.57 -39.11 23.61
C ASP A 23 -14.58 -38.72 22.49
N ALA A 24 -14.81 -39.14 21.24
CA ALA A 24 -13.96 -38.77 20.11
C ALA A 24 -13.99 -37.25 19.83
N SER A 25 -15.17 -36.63 19.74
CA SER A 25 -15.31 -35.18 19.55
C SER A 25 -14.70 -34.38 20.72
N ARG A 26 -14.87 -34.85 21.97
CA ARG A 26 -14.19 -34.24 23.13
C ARG A 26 -12.67 -34.37 23.07
N MET A 27 -12.15 -35.49 22.59
CA MET A 27 -10.71 -35.71 22.44
C MET A 27 -10.12 -34.80 21.35
N ILE A 28 -10.82 -34.65 20.22
CA ILE A 28 -10.51 -33.68 19.15
C ILE A 28 -10.47 -32.26 19.74
N PHE A 29 -11.52 -31.85 20.46
CA PHE A 29 -11.60 -30.51 21.04
C PHE A 29 -10.52 -30.23 22.09
N LYS A 30 -10.12 -31.23 22.87
CA LYS A 30 -9.09 -31.13 23.92
C LYS A 30 -7.66 -31.30 23.41
N ALA A 31 -7.45 -31.59 22.12
CA ALA A 31 -6.11 -31.83 21.57
C ALA A 31 -5.24 -30.56 21.69
N LYS A 32 -4.12 -30.65 22.42
CA LYS A 32 -3.22 -29.51 22.71
C LYS A 32 -2.13 -29.25 21.68
N SER A 33 -2.05 -30.05 20.61
CA SER A 33 -1.08 -29.86 19.52
C SER A 33 -1.62 -30.38 18.19
N ALA A 34 -1.15 -29.82 17.07
CA ALA A 34 -1.57 -30.20 15.73
C ALA A 34 -1.23 -31.67 15.43
N ALA A 35 -0.02 -32.13 15.74
CA ALA A 35 0.39 -33.52 15.54
C ALA A 35 -0.52 -34.52 16.28
N ARG A 36 -0.92 -34.22 17.52
CA ARG A 36 -1.85 -35.08 18.28
C ARG A 36 -3.25 -35.06 17.67
N LEU A 37 -3.71 -33.89 17.24
CA LEU A 37 -5.01 -33.72 16.62
C LEU A 37 -5.09 -34.46 15.27
N LEU A 38 -4.11 -34.28 14.39
CA LEU A 38 -4.04 -34.96 13.10
C LEU A 38 -3.93 -36.48 13.25
N LYS A 39 -3.23 -36.97 14.28
CA LYS A 39 -3.21 -38.41 14.60
C LYS A 39 -4.60 -38.93 14.99
N LEU A 40 -5.32 -38.21 15.85
CA LEU A 40 -6.67 -38.59 16.26
C LEU A 40 -7.65 -38.58 15.09
N ILE A 41 -7.60 -37.53 14.25
CA ILE A 41 -8.44 -37.44 13.06
C ILE A 41 -8.09 -38.55 12.06
N GLY A 42 -6.80 -38.78 11.80
CA GLY A 42 -6.35 -39.78 10.84
C GLY A 42 -6.76 -41.22 11.19
N GLN A 43 -7.03 -41.52 12.46
CA GLN A 43 -7.54 -42.81 12.91
C GLN A 43 -9.04 -42.97 12.67
N GLU A 44 -9.81 -41.88 12.74
CA GLU A 44 -11.26 -41.93 12.81
C GLU A 44 -11.97 -41.38 11.56
N VAL A 45 -11.31 -40.57 10.71
CA VAL A 45 -11.95 -39.79 9.63
C VAL A 45 -12.70 -40.64 8.58
N ASP A 46 -12.27 -41.89 8.38
CA ASP A 46 -12.93 -42.84 7.46
C ASP A 46 -13.92 -43.78 8.18
N SER A 47 -14.08 -43.63 9.50
CA SER A 47 -15.01 -44.45 10.27
C SER A 47 -16.46 -44.02 10.06
N LYS A 48 -17.39 -44.98 10.19
CA LYS A 48 -18.84 -44.69 10.16
C LYS A 48 -19.31 -43.83 11.33
N VAL A 49 -18.49 -43.67 12.37
CA VAL A 49 -18.78 -42.89 13.58
C VAL A 49 -18.37 -41.41 13.40
N PHE A 50 -17.53 -41.11 12.40
CA PHE A 50 -17.07 -39.75 12.10
C PHE A 50 -18.09 -39.00 11.22
N ASP A 51 -19.00 -38.31 11.91
CA ASP A 51 -20.09 -37.49 11.35
C ASP A 51 -19.72 -36.00 11.19
N HIS A 52 -20.70 -35.17 10.78
CA HIS A 52 -20.49 -33.74 10.56
C HIS A 52 -20.06 -32.96 11.81
N ILE A 53 -20.40 -33.44 13.02
CA ILE A 53 -20.01 -32.81 14.28
C ILE A 53 -18.50 -33.00 14.49
N HIS A 54 -17.99 -34.21 14.22
CA HIS A 54 -16.57 -34.51 14.32
C HIS A 54 -15.75 -33.72 13.30
N LEU A 55 -16.24 -33.64 12.06
CA LEU A 55 -15.60 -32.89 10.99
C LEU A 55 -15.52 -31.39 11.32
N ALA A 56 -16.63 -30.79 11.74
CA ALA A 56 -16.66 -29.38 12.14
C ALA A 56 -15.76 -29.10 13.36
N ALA A 57 -15.74 -30.00 14.35
CA ALA A 57 -14.86 -29.89 15.51
C ALA A 57 -13.37 -29.97 15.13
N ALA A 58 -13.03 -30.83 14.17
CA ALA A 58 -11.66 -30.97 13.65
C ALA A 58 -11.18 -29.68 12.97
N PHE A 59 -11.94 -29.15 12.00
CA PHE A 59 -11.62 -27.88 11.34
C PHE A 59 -11.51 -26.72 12.34
N SER A 60 -12.48 -26.62 13.26
CA SER A 60 -12.49 -25.56 14.28
C SER A 60 -11.28 -25.63 15.21
N ARG A 61 -10.84 -26.83 15.58
CA ARG A 61 -9.67 -27.01 16.45
C ARG A 61 -8.37 -26.71 15.69
N LEU A 62 -8.26 -27.12 14.43
CA LEU A 62 -7.12 -26.79 13.56
C LEU A 62 -6.99 -25.27 13.40
N ALA A 63 -8.11 -24.56 13.17
CA ALA A 63 -8.13 -23.09 13.11
C ALA A 63 -7.65 -22.43 14.42
N LYS A 64 -8.06 -22.96 15.58
CA LYS A 64 -7.58 -22.46 16.89
C LYS A 64 -6.09 -22.72 17.11
N LEU A 65 -5.58 -23.89 16.71
CA LEU A 65 -4.16 -24.23 16.81
C LEU A 65 -3.31 -23.40 15.85
N GLY A 66 -3.80 -23.10 14.65
CA GLY A 66 -3.20 -22.17 13.70
C GLY A 66 -3.02 -20.77 14.29
N GLN A 67 -4.05 -20.23 14.95
CA GLN A 67 -3.95 -18.93 15.64
C GLN A 67 -2.88 -18.89 16.73
N THR A 68 -2.63 -20.00 17.41
CA THR A 68 -1.56 -20.12 18.41
C THR A 68 -0.18 -20.47 17.82
N ARG A 69 -0.04 -20.48 16.48
CA ARG A 69 1.17 -20.90 15.74
C ARG A 69 1.66 -22.32 16.10
N GLN A 70 0.74 -23.21 16.45
CA GLN A 70 1.02 -24.62 16.77
C GLN A 70 0.74 -25.57 15.60
N LEU A 71 0.34 -25.03 14.44
CA LEU A 71 0.14 -25.75 13.19
C LEU A 71 1.34 -25.44 12.27
N MET A 72 2.16 -26.45 11.95
CA MET A 72 3.34 -26.29 11.06
C MET A 72 3.00 -26.60 9.60
N MET A 73 3.83 -26.16 8.65
CA MET A 73 3.64 -26.46 7.22
C MET A 73 3.65 -27.97 6.91
N THR A 74 4.40 -28.76 7.67
CA THR A 74 4.39 -30.23 7.60
C THR A 74 3.06 -30.85 8.03
N ASP A 75 2.32 -30.16 8.92
CA ASP A 75 0.99 -30.58 9.37
C ASP A 75 -0.08 -30.28 8.30
N VAL A 76 0.10 -29.17 7.57
CA VAL A 76 -0.74 -28.73 6.44
C VAL A 76 -0.63 -29.67 5.24
N GLY A 77 0.56 -30.19 4.95
CA GLY A 77 0.80 -31.18 3.89
C GLY A 77 0.45 -32.64 4.27
N SER A 78 -0.18 -32.87 5.43
CA SER A 78 -0.50 -34.23 5.86
C SER A 78 -1.65 -34.84 5.04
N LEU A 79 -1.55 -36.14 4.74
CA LEU A 79 -2.60 -36.91 4.05
C LEU A 79 -3.97 -36.85 4.78
N VAL A 80 -3.97 -36.47 6.05
CA VAL A 80 -5.19 -36.29 6.88
C VAL A 80 -6.06 -35.14 6.36
N TRP A 81 -5.48 -34.05 5.87
CA TRP A 81 -6.25 -32.93 5.30
C TRP A 81 -7.00 -33.34 4.03
N ALA A 82 -6.33 -34.07 3.13
CA ALA A 82 -6.96 -34.61 1.93
C ALA A 82 -8.14 -35.53 2.28
N ARG A 83 -7.98 -36.38 3.31
CA ARG A 83 -9.08 -37.25 3.81
C ARG A 83 -10.22 -36.46 4.44
N MET A 84 -9.93 -35.41 5.20
CA MET A 84 -10.96 -34.52 5.75
C MET A 84 -11.75 -33.79 4.65
N VAL A 85 -11.07 -33.28 3.63
CA VAL A 85 -11.70 -32.62 2.48
C VAL A 85 -12.52 -33.60 1.64
N ALA A 86 -12.02 -34.83 1.43
CA ALA A 86 -12.77 -35.89 0.77
C ALA A 86 -14.04 -36.26 1.57
N ARG A 87 -13.94 -36.32 2.91
CA ARG A 87 -15.09 -36.57 3.79
C ARG A 87 -16.11 -35.42 3.75
N LEU A 88 -15.65 -34.18 3.74
CA LEU A 88 -16.50 -32.99 3.55
C LEU A 88 -17.29 -33.09 2.23
N HIS A 89 -16.60 -33.40 1.13
CA HIS A 89 -17.22 -33.61 -0.18
C HIS A 89 -18.26 -34.73 -0.18
N SER A 90 -18.00 -35.86 0.49
CA SER A 90 -18.99 -36.94 0.65
C SER A 90 -20.22 -36.45 1.42
N MET A 91 -20.03 -35.74 2.54
CA MET A 91 -21.16 -35.22 3.33
C MET A 91 -21.99 -34.17 2.58
N LEU A 92 -21.35 -33.34 1.76
CA LEU A 92 -22.03 -32.36 0.91
C LEU A 92 -22.85 -33.05 -0.19
N ARG A 93 -22.32 -34.10 -0.83
CA ARG A 93 -23.05 -34.88 -1.84
C ARG A 93 -24.20 -35.69 -1.26
N GLU A 94 -24.05 -36.18 -0.03
CA GLU A 94 -25.05 -36.99 0.67
C GLU A 94 -26.08 -36.12 1.43
N ASP A 95 -25.94 -34.79 1.41
CA ASP A 95 -26.70 -33.81 2.22
C ASP A 95 -26.77 -34.18 3.72
N THR A 96 -25.66 -34.68 4.26
CA THR A 96 -25.53 -35.05 5.68
C THR A 96 -24.83 -33.97 6.51
N LEU A 97 -24.43 -32.86 5.89
CA LEU A 97 -23.81 -31.70 6.54
C LEU A 97 -24.91 -30.73 7.05
N GLY A 98 -25.02 -30.58 8.36
CA GLY A 98 -25.96 -29.63 8.97
C GLY A 98 -25.48 -28.17 8.89
N ALA A 99 -26.41 -27.21 8.96
CA ALA A 99 -26.13 -25.77 8.87
C ALA A 99 -25.05 -25.31 9.87
N ARG A 100 -25.17 -25.65 11.15
CA ARG A 100 -24.16 -25.33 12.19
C ARG A 100 -22.77 -25.88 11.85
N ALA A 101 -22.70 -27.09 11.29
CA ALA A 101 -21.43 -27.69 10.90
C ALA A 101 -20.80 -26.96 9.71
N ALA A 102 -21.61 -26.62 8.69
CA ALA A 102 -21.17 -25.82 7.55
C ALA A 102 -20.62 -24.46 7.99
N VAL A 103 -21.33 -23.74 8.87
CA VAL A 103 -20.89 -22.44 9.43
C VAL A 103 -19.57 -22.56 10.17
N ASN A 104 -19.39 -23.58 11.02
CA ASN A 104 -18.15 -23.78 11.77
C ASN A 104 -16.97 -24.11 10.85
N ILE A 105 -17.20 -24.90 9.79
CA ILE A 105 -16.21 -25.20 8.77
C ILE A 105 -15.85 -23.92 8.01
N PHE A 106 -16.84 -23.13 7.61
CA PHE A 106 -16.64 -21.88 6.90
C PHE A 106 -15.86 -20.86 7.73
N TRP A 107 -16.20 -20.72 9.00
CA TRP A 107 -15.45 -19.92 9.98
C TRP A 107 -14.01 -20.39 10.14
N ALA A 108 -13.79 -21.70 10.24
CA ALA A 108 -12.45 -22.26 10.42
C ALA A 108 -11.53 -21.90 9.25
N HIS A 109 -12.06 -21.92 8.02
CA HIS A 109 -11.33 -21.50 6.83
C HIS A 109 -11.09 -19.99 6.81
N GLY A 110 -12.09 -19.17 7.18
CA GLY A 110 -11.88 -17.72 7.34
C GLY A 110 -10.79 -17.38 8.36
N LYS A 111 -10.61 -18.20 9.40
CA LYS A 111 -9.49 -18.07 10.34
C LYS A 111 -8.16 -18.54 9.77
N LEU A 112 -8.16 -19.55 8.90
CA LEU A 112 -6.97 -20.10 8.23
C LEU A 112 -6.70 -19.46 6.86
N HIS A 113 -7.28 -18.29 6.56
CA HIS A 113 -7.14 -17.62 5.25
C HIS A 113 -5.67 -17.38 4.84
N GLN A 114 -4.75 -17.17 5.78
CA GLN A 114 -3.32 -16.95 5.49
C GLN A 114 -2.61 -18.25 5.08
N GLU A 115 -3.09 -19.38 5.58
CA GLU A 115 -2.59 -20.72 5.29
C GLU A 115 -3.32 -21.36 4.09
N LEU A 116 -4.39 -20.73 3.60
CA LEU A 116 -5.28 -21.34 2.61
C LEU A 116 -4.58 -21.60 1.28
N GLU A 117 -3.71 -20.69 0.81
CA GLU A 117 -2.93 -20.92 -0.42
C GLU A 117 -1.99 -22.13 -0.32
N ALA A 118 -1.41 -22.36 0.87
CA ALA A 118 -0.58 -23.53 1.13
C ALA A 118 -1.42 -24.81 1.22
N LEU A 119 -2.58 -24.73 1.89
CA LEU A 119 -3.56 -25.82 1.96
C LEU A 119 -4.08 -26.20 0.56
N GLN A 120 -4.35 -25.22 -0.31
CA GLN A 120 -4.79 -25.45 -1.69
C GLN A 120 -3.73 -26.18 -2.52
N ARG A 121 -2.45 -25.82 -2.37
CA ARG A 121 -1.35 -26.54 -3.06
C ARG A 121 -1.22 -27.99 -2.59
N ALA A 122 -1.52 -28.25 -1.32
CA ALA A 122 -1.46 -29.60 -0.74
C ALA A 122 -2.74 -30.42 -1.00
N VAL A 123 -3.90 -29.77 -1.06
CA VAL A 123 -5.23 -30.36 -1.23
C VAL A 123 -6.02 -29.51 -2.25
N PRO A 124 -5.83 -29.73 -3.55
CA PRO A 124 -6.46 -28.94 -4.61
C PRO A 124 -7.99 -28.92 -4.55
N GLU A 125 -8.61 -29.99 -4.05
CA GLU A 125 -10.06 -30.14 -3.91
C GLU A 125 -10.68 -29.26 -2.81
N MET A 126 -9.86 -28.52 -2.07
CA MET A 126 -10.30 -27.62 -1.00
C MET A 126 -11.20 -26.49 -1.51
N LEU A 127 -10.85 -25.88 -2.66
CA LEU A 127 -11.63 -24.76 -3.22
C LEU A 127 -13.02 -25.20 -3.66
N THR A 128 -13.13 -26.36 -4.32
CA THR A 128 -14.42 -26.93 -4.71
C THR A 128 -15.24 -27.33 -3.48
N ALA A 129 -14.61 -27.82 -2.40
CA ALA A 129 -15.32 -28.11 -1.14
C ALA A 129 -15.85 -26.82 -0.48
N LEU A 130 -15.07 -25.74 -0.51
CA LEU A 130 -15.46 -24.44 0.04
C LEU A 130 -16.60 -23.80 -0.75
N GLY A 131 -16.55 -23.84 -2.09
CA GLY A 131 -17.64 -23.37 -2.94
C GLY A 131 -18.94 -24.15 -2.69
N ALA A 132 -18.87 -25.47 -2.57
CA ALA A 132 -20.03 -26.30 -2.24
C ALA A 132 -20.54 -26.06 -0.81
N THR A 133 -19.65 -25.79 0.16
CA THR A 133 -20.04 -25.41 1.52
C THR A 133 -20.76 -24.05 1.52
N ALA A 134 -20.30 -23.09 0.72
CA ALA A 134 -20.95 -21.79 0.57
C ALA A 134 -22.35 -21.92 -0.06
N ALA A 135 -22.51 -22.77 -1.09
CA ALA A 135 -23.82 -23.06 -1.67
C ALA A 135 -24.79 -23.65 -0.63
N LEU A 136 -24.33 -24.61 0.19
CA LEU A 136 -25.15 -25.16 1.28
C LEU A 136 -25.55 -24.11 2.32
N ILE A 137 -24.64 -23.18 2.64
CA ILE A 137 -24.94 -22.06 3.55
C ILE A 137 -26.01 -21.14 2.95
N ALA A 138 -25.99 -20.91 1.64
CA ALA A 138 -27.03 -20.15 0.96
C ALA A 138 -28.39 -20.87 1.04
N ASP A 139 -28.40 -22.19 0.86
CA ASP A 139 -29.63 -23.00 0.89
C ASP A 139 -30.26 -23.11 2.30
N LYS A 140 -29.42 -23.15 3.35
CA LYS A 140 -29.87 -23.32 4.75
C LYS A 140 -29.88 -22.02 5.55
N VAL A 141 -29.78 -20.87 4.88
CA VAL A 141 -29.64 -19.55 5.52
C VAL A 141 -30.81 -19.20 6.44
N GLU A 142 -32.02 -19.65 6.11
CA GLU A 142 -33.25 -19.38 6.88
C GLU A 142 -33.28 -20.11 8.24
N GLU A 143 -32.52 -21.21 8.37
CA GLU A 143 -32.41 -21.98 9.61
C GLU A 143 -31.35 -21.40 10.57
N MET A 144 -30.58 -20.40 10.12
CA MET A 144 -29.43 -19.87 10.85
C MET A 144 -29.83 -18.79 11.85
N THR A 145 -29.17 -18.85 13.02
CA THR A 145 -29.23 -17.84 14.07
C THR A 145 -28.50 -16.55 13.66
N PRO A 146 -28.78 -15.40 14.30
CA PRO A 146 -28.10 -14.14 14.01
C PRO A 146 -26.56 -14.23 14.12
N GLN A 147 -26.07 -15.00 15.10
CA GLN A 147 -24.64 -15.27 15.27
C GLN A 147 -24.06 -16.04 14.08
N GLU A 148 -24.77 -17.04 13.57
CA GLU A 148 -24.30 -17.85 12.44
C GLU A 148 -24.26 -17.05 11.14
N LEU A 149 -25.26 -16.19 10.92
CA LEU A 149 -25.28 -15.28 9.78
C LEU A 149 -24.08 -14.33 9.81
N SER A 150 -23.81 -13.72 10.96
CA SER A 150 -22.66 -12.83 11.17
C SER A 150 -21.32 -13.54 10.93
N ILE A 151 -21.17 -14.76 11.48
CA ILE A 151 -19.96 -15.57 11.31
C ILE A 151 -19.74 -15.94 9.85
N SER A 152 -20.78 -16.35 9.12
CA SER A 152 -20.70 -16.73 7.72
C SER A 152 -20.36 -15.53 6.83
N LEU A 153 -20.97 -14.36 7.09
CA LEU A 153 -20.64 -13.14 6.35
C LEU A 153 -19.18 -12.70 6.59
N TRP A 154 -18.73 -12.77 7.86
CA TRP A 154 -17.35 -12.50 8.22
C TRP A 154 -16.35 -13.48 7.57
N ALA A 155 -16.70 -14.76 7.49
CA ALA A 155 -15.86 -15.77 6.84
C ALA A 155 -15.74 -15.50 5.33
N ALA A 156 -16.85 -15.18 4.65
CA ALA A 156 -16.83 -14.82 3.23
C ALA A 156 -15.93 -13.60 2.97
N ALA A 157 -16.05 -12.54 3.78
CA ALA A 157 -15.22 -11.35 3.67
C ALA A 157 -13.71 -11.61 3.87
N ARG A 158 -13.35 -12.61 4.68
CA ARG A 158 -11.95 -13.04 4.89
C ARG A 158 -11.40 -13.91 3.77
N LEU A 159 -12.28 -14.66 3.11
CA LEU A 159 -11.92 -15.65 2.11
C LEU A 159 -11.96 -15.11 0.68
N GLN A 160 -12.63 -13.98 0.44
CA GLN A 160 -12.93 -13.43 -0.89
C GLN A 160 -11.72 -13.34 -1.84
N ASP A 161 -10.53 -13.03 -1.33
CA ASP A 161 -9.32 -12.90 -2.17
C ASP A 161 -8.73 -14.27 -2.55
N THR A 162 -8.88 -15.27 -1.68
CA THR A 162 -8.26 -16.59 -1.79
C THR A 162 -9.20 -17.68 -2.31
N ALA A 163 -10.51 -17.50 -2.16
CA ALA A 163 -11.57 -18.42 -2.57
C ALA A 163 -12.82 -17.62 -2.97
N PRO A 164 -12.82 -16.94 -4.12
CA PRO A 164 -13.93 -16.06 -4.54
C PRO A 164 -15.30 -16.76 -4.63
N GLU A 165 -15.31 -18.08 -4.80
CA GLU A 165 -16.53 -18.91 -4.90
C GLU A 165 -17.41 -18.81 -3.65
N VAL A 166 -16.82 -18.48 -2.49
CA VAL A 166 -17.53 -18.30 -1.22
C VAL A 166 -18.51 -17.12 -1.24
N ASN A 167 -18.31 -16.17 -2.16
CA ASN A 167 -19.14 -14.97 -2.30
C ASN A 167 -20.55 -15.30 -2.83
N THR A 168 -20.76 -16.51 -3.38
CA THR A 168 -22.07 -16.98 -3.83
C THR A 168 -23.10 -17.06 -2.70
N ALA A 169 -22.66 -17.25 -1.44
CA ALA A 169 -23.54 -17.27 -0.27
C ALA A 169 -23.93 -15.88 0.25
N VAL A 170 -23.16 -14.84 -0.09
CA VAL A 170 -23.28 -13.50 0.51
C VAL A 170 -24.66 -12.87 0.25
N PRO A 171 -25.27 -12.94 -0.95
CA PRO A 171 -26.59 -12.37 -1.17
C PRO A 171 -27.68 -12.99 -0.27
N ALA A 172 -27.67 -14.31 -0.09
CA ALA A 172 -28.62 -15.03 0.75
C ALA A 172 -28.43 -14.66 2.23
N ILE A 173 -27.17 -14.66 2.70
CA ILE A 173 -26.83 -14.24 4.07
C ILE A 173 -27.27 -12.79 4.32
N ALA A 174 -27.00 -11.88 3.37
CA ALA A 174 -27.39 -10.48 3.48
C ALA A 174 -28.91 -10.28 3.60
N ALA A 175 -29.70 -11.02 2.81
CA ALA A 175 -31.16 -10.99 2.89
C ALA A 175 -31.67 -11.37 4.29
N CYS A 176 -31.12 -12.41 4.91
CA CYS A 176 -31.50 -12.81 6.27
C CYS A 176 -31.04 -11.82 7.34
N ILE A 177 -29.83 -11.25 7.20
CA ILE A 177 -29.30 -10.25 8.14
C ILE A 177 -30.20 -9.02 8.20
N LEU A 178 -30.79 -8.60 7.08
CA LEU A 178 -31.70 -7.45 7.03
C LEU A 178 -32.86 -7.58 8.03
N HIS A 179 -33.37 -8.80 8.23
CA HIS A 179 -34.51 -9.08 9.11
C HIS A 179 -34.10 -9.48 10.53
N GLN A 180 -32.86 -9.93 10.74
CA GLN A 180 -32.37 -10.42 12.04
C GLN A 180 -31.37 -9.48 12.73
N ALA A 181 -31.00 -8.34 12.13
CA ALA A 181 -30.01 -7.41 12.68
C ALA A 181 -30.37 -6.91 14.10
N GLY A 182 -31.66 -6.78 14.43
CA GLY A 182 -32.10 -6.37 15.77
C GLY A 182 -31.77 -7.37 16.88
N ASP A 183 -31.68 -8.66 16.53
CA ASP A 183 -31.41 -9.77 17.46
C ASP A 183 -29.90 -10.08 17.58
N MET A 184 -29.06 -9.39 16.80
CA MET A 184 -27.60 -9.55 16.83
C MET A 184 -26.98 -8.95 18.10
N THR A 185 -25.96 -9.63 18.63
CA THR A 185 -25.12 -9.04 19.68
C THR A 185 -24.22 -7.93 19.14
N GLY A 186 -23.63 -7.12 20.00
CA GLY A 186 -22.66 -6.10 19.57
C GLY A 186 -21.47 -6.69 18.80
N GLN A 187 -21.04 -7.92 19.12
CA GLN A 187 -20.00 -8.61 18.38
C GLN A 187 -20.48 -9.07 16.99
N ASP A 188 -21.71 -9.53 16.88
CA ASP A 188 -22.30 -9.98 15.61
C ASP A 188 -22.49 -8.79 14.67
N LEU A 189 -23.02 -7.67 15.19
CA LEU A 189 -23.15 -6.42 14.45
C LEU A 189 -21.80 -5.88 13.96
N SER A 190 -20.78 -5.93 14.81
CA SER A 190 -19.42 -5.50 14.45
C SER A 190 -18.82 -6.33 13.31
N ASN A 191 -18.91 -7.66 13.43
CA ASN A 191 -18.41 -8.59 12.42
C ASN A 191 -19.14 -8.40 11.09
N SER A 192 -20.47 -8.23 11.13
CA SER A 192 -21.31 -8.01 9.96
C SER A 192 -20.98 -6.68 9.28
N LEU A 193 -20.88 -5.57 10.03
CA LEU A 193 -20.55 -4.25 9.46
C LEU A 193 -19.15 -4.25 8.83
N TRP A 194 -18.18 -4.87 9.51
CA TRP A 194 -16.83 -5.06 8.96
C TRP A 194 -16.85 -5.88 7.66
N ALA A 195 -17.65 -6.94 7.60
CA ALA A 195 -17.76 -7.77 6.42
C ALA A 195 -18.44 -7.02 5.26
N VAL A 196 -19.47 -6.22 5.52
CA VAL A 196 -20.11 -5.32 4.54
C VAL A 196 -19.09 -4.36 3.93
N ALA A 197 -18.31 -3.67 4.77
CA ALA A 197 -17.24 -2.77 4.31
C ALA A 197 -16.17 -3.48 3.47
N LYS A 198 -15.87 -4.75 3.77
CA LYS A 198 -14.90 -5.55 3.02
C LYS A 198 -15.44 -6.14 1.71
N LEU A 199 -16.74 -6.40 1.63
CA LEU A 199 -17.39 -7.04 0.48
C LEU A 199 -18.07 -6.04 -0.45
N GLN A 200 -18.16 -4.75 -0.09
CA GLN A 200 -18.93 -3.75 -0.85
C GLN A 200 -18.56 -3.67 -2.34
N ASP A 201 -17.29 -3.85 -2.69
CA ASP A 201 -16.82 -3.79 -4.08
C ASP A 201 -17.00 -5.13 -4.81
N THR A 202 -16.88 -6.25 -4.09
CA THR A 202 -16.90 -7.60 -4.68
C THR A 202 -18.30 -8.19 -4.76
N VAL A 203 -19.16 -7.85 -3.81
CA VAL A 203 -20.57 -8.26 -3.74
C VAL A 203 -21.43 -7.05 -3.32
N PRO A 204 -21.73 -6.09 -4.23
CA PRO A 204 -22.44 -4.87 -3.89
C PRO A 204 -23.82 -5.08 -3.25
N THR A 205 -24.45 -6.23 -3.49
CA THR A 205 -25.73 -6.61 -2.86
C THR A 205 -25.63 -6.76 -1.33
N VAL A 206 -24.43 -6.84 -0.76
CA VAL A 206 -24.25 -6.86 0.70
C VAL A 206 -24.61 -5.52 1.37
N LEU A 207 -24.53 -4.41 0.62
CA LEU A 207 -24.84 -3.06 1.10
C LEU A 207 -26.31 -2.90 1.52
N VAL A 208 -27.21 -3.79 1.09
CA VAL A 208 -28.62 -3.78 1.53
C VAL A 208 -28.75 -3.89 3.05
N THR A 209 -27.77 -4.50 3.72
CA THR A 209 -27.75 -4.69 5.17
C THR A 209 -27.20 -3.48 5.93
N MET A 210 -26.54 -2.55 5.24
CA MET A 210 -25.79 -1.45 5.85
C MET A 210 -26.67 -0.61 6.77
N GLN A 211 -27.82 -0.14 6.28
CA GLN A 211 -28.72 0.70 7.05
C GLN A 211 -29.24 -0.01 8.31
N ALA A 212 -29.56 -1.30 8.21
CA ALA A 212 -30.05 -2.09 9.35
C ALA A 212 -28.96 -2.24 10.43
N LEU A 213 -27.72 -2.54 10.02
CA LEU A 213 -26.59 -2.67 10.94
C LEU A 213 -26.24 -1.33 11.61
N VAL A 214 -26.16 -0.25 10.82
CA VAL A 214 -25.85 1.11 11.29
C VAL A 214 -26.89 1.59 12.30
N THR A 215 -28.16 1.25 12.09
CA THR A 215 -29.26 1.60 13.01
C THR A 215 -29.19 0.80 14.32
N CYS A 216 -28.76 -0.46 14.28
CA CYS A 216 -28.73 -1.32 15.46
C CYS A 216 -27.49 -1.11 16.36
N ILE A 217 -26.33 -0.80 15.77
CA ILE A 217 -25.06 -0.67 16.52
C ILE A 217 -25.12 0.33 17.68
N PRO A 218 -25.67 1.55 17.54
CA PRO A 218 -25.74 2.50 18.65
C PRO A 218 -26.44 1.96 19.90
N SER A 219 -27.44 1.09 19.73
CA SER A 219 -28.19 0.49 20.85
C SER A 219 -27.44 -0.62 21.59
N LYS A 220 -26.34 -1.14 21.01
CA LYS A 220 -25.54 -2.26 21.56
C LYS A 220 -24.10 -1.86 21.87
N ILE A 221 -23.72 -0.60 21.61
CA ILE A 221 -22.34 -0.11 21.63
C ILE A 221 -21.65 -0.27 22.99
N SER A 222 -22.38 -0.01 24.08
CA SER A 222 -21.88 -0.12 25.45
C SER A 222 -21.54 -1.56 25.88
N GLY A 223 -22.08 -2.56 25.18
CA GLY A 223 -21.77 -3.98 25.40
C GLY A 223 -20.66 -4.51 24.50
N MET A 224 -20.06 -3.68 23.63
CA MET A 224 -19.05 -4.10 22.68
C MET A 224 -17.66 -4.12 23.30
N GLN A 225 -16.90 -5.17 22.99
CA GLN A 225 -15.49 -5.22 23.36
C GLN A 225 -14.69 -4.15 22.58
N PRO A 226 -13.57 -3.63 23.12
CA PRO A 226 -12.77 -2.60 22.45
C PRO A 226 -12.35 -2.95 21.01
N GLU A 227 -12.10 -4.23 20.75
CA GLU A 227 -11.78 -4.71 19.40
C GLU A 227 -12.99 -4.59 18.44
N GLY A 228 -14.20 -4.89 18.93
CA GLY A 228 -15.43 -4.70 18.16
C GLY A 228 -15.74 -3.22 17.90
N LEU A 229 -15.43 -2.34 18.86
CA LEU A 229 -15.55 -0.88 18.67
C LEU A 229 -14.61 -0.40 17.56
N ARG A 230 -13.35 -0.85 17.56
CA ARG A 230 -12.35 -0.52 16.51
C ARG A 230 -12.74 -1.07 15.15
N MET A 231 -13.17 -2.32 15.09
CA MET A 231 -13.63 -2.95 13.84
C MET A 231 -14.82 -2.20 13.24
N SER A 232 -15.81 -1.86 14.06
CA SER A 232 -17.01 -1.13 13.61
C SER A 232 -16.69 0.31 13.25
N LEU A 233 -15.74 0.94 13.95
CA LEU A 233 -15.28 2.29 13.65
C LEU A 233 -14.61 2.36 12.27
N TRP A 234 -13.71 1.41 12.00
CA TRP A 234 -13.10 1.29 10.68
C TRP A 234 -14.18 1.06 9.61
N ALA A 235 -15.08 0.10 9.84
CA ALA A 235 -16.14 -0.22 8.89
C ALA A 235 -17.08 0.96 8.61
N ALA A 236 -17.47 1.72 9.65
CA ALA A 236 -18.31 2.90 9.49
C ALA A 236 -17.60 4.01 8.69
N ALA A 237 -16.29 4.18 8.88
CA ALA A 237 -15.52 5.15 8.11
C ALA A 237 -15.42 4.75 6.63
N GLU A 238 -15.17 3.47 6.34
CA GLU A 238 -15.10 2.94 4.97
C GLU A 238 -16.44 3.01 4.23
N LEU A 239 -17.55 2.89 4.96
CA LEU A 239 -18.91 2.98 4.41
C LEU A 239 -19.46 4.42 4.33
N GLY A 240 -18.69 5.42 4.78
CA GLY A 240 -19.11 6.83 4.77
C GLY A 240 -20.12 7.21 5.86
N GLU A 241 -20.23 6.41 6.92
CA GLU A 241 -21.19 6.59 8.02
C GLU A 241 -20.60 7.46 9.15
N ASP A 242 -20.39 8.74 8.86
CA ASP A 242 -19.74 9.72 9.76
C ASP A 242 -20.43 9.83 11.13
N GLY A 243 -21.76 9.73 11.17
CA GLY A 243 -22.54 9.79 12.40
C GLY A 243 -22.19 8.63 13.35
N LEU A 244 -22.18 7.41 12.82
CA LEU A 244 -21.84 6.21 13.58
C LEU A 244 -20.35 6.19 13.94
N ALA A 245 -19.46 6.56 13.01
CA ALA A 245 -18.03 6.63 13.25
C ALA A 245 -17.67 7.60 14.38
N ASN A 246 -18.34 8.75 14.46
CA ASN A 246 -18.11 9.71 15.53
C ASN A 246 -18.63 9.22 16.90
N HIS A 247 -19.72 8.45 16.94
CA HIS A 247 -20.20 7.82 18.15
C HIS A 247 -19.22 6.76 18.66
N LEU A 248 -18.79 5.85 17.79
CA LEU A 248 -17.82 4.78 18.11
C LEU A 248 -16.47 5.33 18.57
N LYS A 249 -16.00 6.46 18.01
CA LYS A 249 -14.78 7.15 18.47
C LYS A 249 -14.87 7.61 19.93
N ARG A 250 -16.04 8.10 20.37
CA ARG A 250 -16.23 8.58 21.74
C ARG A 250 -16.23 7.42 22.73
N GLU A 251 -17.03 6.39 22.45
CA GLU A 251 -17.11 5.18 23.27
C GLU A 251 -15.76 4.46 23.38
N LEU A 252 -14.99 4.39 22.29
CA LEU A 252 -13.65 3.81 22.32
C LEU A 252 -12.67 4.64 23.16
N ALA A 253 -12.76 5.98 23.12
CA ALA A 253 -11.93 6.85 23.94
C ALA A 253 -12.24 6.69 25.43
N GLU A 254 -13.51 6.53 25.79
CA GLU A 254 -13.94 6.26 27.17
C GLU A 254 -13.46 4.88 27.65
N ALA A 255 -13.59 3.85 26.82
CA ALA A 255 -13.12 2.49 27.13
C ALA A 255 -11.58 2.39 27.26
N ASP A 256 -10.81 3.11 26.44
CA ASP A 256 -9.34 3.12 26.51
C ASP A 256 -8.82 3.89 27.75
N VAL A 257 -9.60 4.85 28.28
CA VAL A 257 -9.32 5.55 29.56
C VAL A 257 -9.61 4.63 30.76
N GLU A 258 -10.73 3.92 30.76
CA GLU A 258 -11.13 3.01 31.84
C GLU A 258 -10.19 1.78 31.95
N ALA A 259 -9.58 1.36 30.84
CA ALA A 259 -8.59 0.29 30.76
C ALA A 259 -7.16 0.69 31.19
N GLY A 260 -6.94 1.92 31.68
CA GLY A 260 -5.63 2.37 32.19
C GLY A 260 -4.53 2.47 31.13
N LYS A 261 -4.90 2.62 29.85
CA LYS A 261 -3.96 2.69 28.72
C LYS A 261 -3.55 4.12 28.32
N VAL A 262 -4.07 5.13 29.02
CA VAL A 262 -3.72 6.54 28.80
C VAL A 262 -3.42 7.20 30.15
N GLU A 263 -2.18 7.65 30.32
CA GLU A 263 -1.81 8.61 31.37
C GLU A 263 -2.37 9.98 30.93
N VAL A 264 -3.31 10.52 31.72
CA VAL A 264 -4.08 11.71 31.35
C VAL A 264 -3.22 12.96 31.50
N ASP A 265 -2.89 13.60 30.39
CA ASP A 265 -2.54 15.03 30.39
C ASP A 265 -3.84 15.81 30.60
N ALA A 266 -4.08 16.19 31.87
CA ALA A 266 -5.26 16.87 32.37
C ALA A 266 -5.36 18.34 31.91
N LYS A 267 -5.08 18.60 30.63
CA LYS A 267 -5.25 19.90 29.95
C LYS A 267 -6.15 19.87 28.72
N ALA A 268 -6.69 18.70 28.34
CA ALA A 268 -7.65 18.60 27.23
C ALA A 268 -9.14 18.61 27.66
N LEU A 269 -9.43 18.58 28.97
CA LEU A 269 -10.80 18.50 29.50
C LEU A 269 -11.43 19.85 29.92
N THR A 270 -10.77 20.97 29.66
CA THR A 270 -11.30 22.33 29.88
C THR A 270 -11.45 23.17 28.61
N ALA A 271 -11.50 22.53 27.44
CA ALA A 271 -12.03 23.15 26.22
C ALA A 271 -13.52 22.86 25.99
N LYS A 272 -14.22 22.35 27.03
CA LYS A 272 -15.68 22.18 27.08
C LYS A 272 -16.42 23.50 27.40
N GLU A 273 -15.69 24.58 27.66
CA GLU A 273 -16.23 25.94 27.92
C GLU A 273 -15.93 26.95 26.78
N LYS A 274 -15.45 26.49 25.61
CA LYS A 274 -15.42 27.30 24.38
C LYS A 274 -16.23 26.67 23.25
N ARG A 275 -17.38 26.10 23.63
CA ARG A 275 -18.35 25.48 22.71
C ARG A 275 -19.71 26.19 22.68
N ASP A 276 -19.75 27.46 23.11
CA ASP A 276 -20.95 28.33 23.02
C ASP A 276 -20.78 29.55 22.09
N GLU A 277 -19.76 29.59 21.23
CA GLU A 277 -19.52 30.76 20.34
C GLU A 277 -19.66 30.49 18.83
N ASN A 278 -20.06 29.29 18.41
CA ASN A 278 -20.34 28.97 17.00
C ASN A 278 -21.83 28.99 16.62
N ALA A 279 -22.67 29.61 17.47
CA ALA A 279 -23.96 30.14 17.07
C ALA A 279 -23.85 31.57 16.45
N SER A 280 -22.64 32.11 16.33
CA SER A 280 -22.38 33.50 15.89
C SER A 280 -21.85 33.66 14.45
N LEU A 281 -21.73 32.56 13.68
CA LEU A 281 -21.22 32.60 12.31
C LEU A 281 -22.24 33.06 11.25
N LEU A 282 -23.51 33.28 11.63
CA LEU A 282 -24.55 33.83 10.75
C LEU A 282 -24.80 35.33 10.98
N THR A 283 -24.32 35.90 12.08
CA THR A 283 -24.59 37.31 12.46
C THR A 283 -23.57 38.32 11.93
N ASN A 284 -22.42 37.88 11.42
CA ASN A 284 -21.32 38.77 10.98
C ASN A 284 -21.08 38.86 9.47
N LEU A 285 -22.08 38.56 8.63
CA LEU A 285 -22.00 38.93 7.20
C LEU A 285 -22.34 40.41 7.03
N LYS A 286 -21.44 41.19 6.40
CA LYS A 286 -21.73 42.60 6.06
C LYS A 286 -22.87 42.66 5.05
N SER A 287 -23.66 43.73 5.05
CA SER A 287 -24.88 43.85 4.23
C SER A 287 -24.68 43.53 2.74
N CYS A 288 -23.48 43.76 2.19
CA CYS A 288 -23.13 43.40 0.81
C CYS A 288 -22.99 41.89 0.59
N GLU A 289 -22.50 41.12 1.56
CA GLU A 289 -22.28 39.67 1.45
C GLU A 289 -23.60 38.90 1.57
N LYS A 290 -24.55 39.40 2.36
CA LYS A 290 -25.93 38.90 2.41
C LYS A 290 -26.66 39.12 1.08
N VAL A 291 -26.39 40.22 0.40
CA VAL A 291 -26.91 40.51 -0.95
C VAL A 291 -26.30 39.58 -1.98
N VAL A 292 -24.99 39.31 -1.93
CA VAL A 292 -24.34 38.36 -2.85
C VAL A 292 -24.84 36.92 -2.66
N LEU A 293 -25.06 36.50 -1.40
CA LEU A 293 -25.65 35.19 -1.12
C LEU A 293 -27.11 35.12 -1.60
N GLY A 294 -27.89 36.18 -1.39
CA GLY A 294 -29.26 36.28 -1.88
C GLY A 294 -29.36 36.27 -3.41
N VAL A 295 -28.43 36.95 -4.10
CA VAL A 295 -28.31 36.92 -5.56
C VAL A 295 -27.90 35.52 -6.03
N GLY A 296 -26.98 34.85 -5.34
CA GLY A 296 -26.58 33.47 -5.65
C GLY A 296 -27.73 32.47 -5.51
N VAL A 297 -28.53 32.58 -4.46
CA VAL A 297 -29.72 31.74 -4.25
C VAL A 297 -30.81 32.05 -5.29
N PHE A 298 -31.00 33.33 -5.65
CA PHE A 298 -31.95 33.72 -6.69
C PHE A 298 -31.56 33.20 -8.08
N PHE A 299 -30.26 33.22 -8.43
CA PHE A 299 -29.75 32.62 -9.68
C PHE A 299 -29.85 31.09 -9.69
N ALA A 300 -29.68 30.44 -8.53
CA ALA A 300 -29.90 29.01 -8.40
C ALA A 300 -31.38 28.62 -8.56
N LEU A 301 -32.30 29.43 -8.01
CA LEU A 301 -33.75 29.25 -8.18
C LEU A 301 -34.21 29.48 -9.62
N ALA A 302 -33.60 30.43 -10.34
CA ALA A 302 -33.89 30.74 -11.74
C ALA A 302 -33.42 29.65 -12.73
N GLN A 303 -32.55 28.72 -12.31
CA GLN A 303 -32.01 27.64 -13.16
C GLN A 303 -32.74 26.29 -13.04
N GLY A 304 -33.94 26.26 -12.43
CA GLY A 304 -34.92 25.21 -12.71
C GLY A 304 -34.57 23.81 -12.20
N VAL A 305 -34.13 23.67 -10.95
CA VAL A 305 -34.03 22.37 -10.29
C VAL A 305 -34.87 22.34 -9.01
N SER A 306 -35.87 21.47 -9.03
CA SER A 306 -36.50 20.79 -7.88
C SER A 306 -37.62 21.48 -7.08
N THR A 307 -38.83 21.43 -7.63
CA THR A 307 -40.11 21.55 -6.89
C THR A 307 -40.32 20.48 -5.78
N PRO A 308 -39.60 19.34 -5.68
CA PRO A 308 -39.74 18.45 -4.51
C PRO A 308 -38.99 18.89 -3.24
N ALA A 309 -38.00 19.79 -3.34
CA ALA A 309 -37.19 20.20 -2.18
C ALA A 309 -37.89 21.26 -1.29
N ILE A 310 -38.83 22.01 -1.88
CA ILE A 310 -39.52 23.11 -1.19
C ILE A 310 -40.57 22.57 -0.21
N ALA A 311 -41.19 21.42 -0.50
CA ALA A 311 -42.17 20.80 0.41
C ALA A 311 -41.55 20.26 1.72
N MET A 312 -40.25 19.93 1.71
CA MET A 312 -39.55 19.39 2.88
C MET A 312 -38.97 20.47 3.82
N PHE A 313 -38.86 21.73 3.39
CA PHE A 313 -38.24 22.79 4.19
C PHE A 313 -39.21 23.83 4.77
N THR A 314 -40.48 23.83 4.34
CA THR A 314 -41.46 24.88 4.72
C THR A 314 -42.39 24.54 5.89
N ALA A 315 -42.24 23.40 6.57
CA ALA A 315 -43.08 23.07 7.73
C ALA A 315 -42.49 23.49 9.08
N ASP A 316 -41.17 23.35 9.28
CA ASP A 316 -40.54 23.56 10.61
C ASP A 316 -39.82 24.91 10.76
N SER A 317 -39.50 25.57 9.65
CA SER A 317 -38.70 26.81 9.67
C SER A 317 -39.53 28.04 10.03
N ILE A 318 -40.85 28.02 9.84
CA ILE A 318 -41.73 29.19 10.05
C ILE A 318 -42.10 29.37 11.53
N THR A 319 -42.22 28.29 12.30
CA THR A 319 -42.52 28.33 13.74
C THR A 319 -41.31 28.79 14.57
N THR A 320 -40.10 28.61 14.03
CA THR A 320 -38.84 28.86 14.74
C THR A 320 -38.26 30.26 14.46
N LEU A 321 -38.62 30.89 13.33
CA LEU A 321 -38.01 32.15 12.89
C LEU A 321 -38.76 33.42 13.33
N THR A 322 -40.00 33.36 13.80
CA THR A 322 -40.77 34.58 14.08
C THR A 322 -40.97 34.91 15.55
N GLY A 323 -40.84 33.99 16.52
CA GLY A 323 -40.70 34.34 17.95
C GLY A 323 -41.67 35.40 18.51
N VAL A 324 -42.87 35.57 17.92
CA VAL A 324 -43.83 36.62 18.27
C VAL A 324 -45.02 35.96 18.96
N LYS A 325 -45.30 36.45 20.17
CA LYS A 325 -46.51 36.13 20.92
C LYS A 325 -47.71 36.83 20.28
N ASP A 326 -48.85 36.16 20.33
CA ASP A 326 -50.13 36.52 19.72
C ASP A 326 -50.46 38.03 19.68
N GLY A 327 -50.77 38.51 18.47
CA GLY A 327 -51.62 39.68 18.23
C GLY A 327 -50.95 40.92 17.62
N ASP A 328 -50.52 40.88 16.35
CA ASP A 328 -50.56 42.06 15.43
C ASP A 328 -50.24 41.69 13.95
N GLU A 329 -51.01 40.77 13.34
CA GLU A 329 -50.72 40.25 11.99
C GLU A 329 -51.03 41.24 10.84
N ALA A 330 -51.71 42.34 11.10
CA ALA A 330 -52.20 43.23 10.03
C ALA A 330 -51.14 44.20 9.48
N HIS A 331 -50.13 44.58 10.27
CA HIS A 331 -49.17 45.61 9.85
C HIS A 331 -47.98 45.11 9.02
N MET A 332 -47.66 43.82 9.05
CA MET A 332 -46.50 43.27 8.30
C MET A 332 -46.75 43.10 6.80
N LEU A 333 -48.00 42.86 6.39
CA LEU A 333 -48.34 42.64 4.98
C LEU A 333 -48.22 43.93 4.16
N ASP A 334 -48.60 45.08 4.73
CA ASP A 334 -48.57 46.37 4.03
C ASP A 334 -47.15 46.86 3.70
N ASP A 335 -46.16 46.54 4.54
CA ASP A 335 -44.76 46.90 4.29
C ASP A 335 -44.05 45.99 3.28
N MET A 336 -44.54 44.77 3.07
CA MET A 336 -43.91 43.77 2.18
C MET A 336 -44.37 43.86 0.72
N VAL A 337 -45.60 44.32 0.48
CA VAL A 337 -46.22 44.38 -0.87
C VAL A 337 -45.41 45.21 -1.89
N PRO A 338 -44.88 46.41 -1.58
CA PRO A 338 -44.12 47.20 -2.55
C PRO A 338 -42.81 46.53 -3.00
N THR A 339 -42.21 45.71 -2.13
CA THR A 339 -40.96 44.98 -2.40
C THR A 339 -41.22 43.77 -3.29
N LEU A 340 -42.32 43.05 -3.05
CA LEU A 340 -42.73 41.90 -3.86
C LEU A 340 -43.08 42.32 -5.30
N ILE A 341 -43.73 43.48 -5.48
CA ILE A 341 -44.02 44.02 -6.82
C ILE A 341 -42.73 44.35 -7.58
N LYS A 342 -41.73 44.96 -6.92
CA LYS A 342 -40.43 45.29 -7.56
C LYS A 342 -39.66 44.04 -7.99
N ILE A 343 -39.72 42.98 -7.19
CA ILE A 343 -39.10 41.68 -7.52
C ILE A 343 -39.81 41.04 -8.72
N GLY A 344 -41.15 41.11 -8.79
CA GLY A 344 -41.92 40.62 -9.93
C GLY A 344 -41.59 41.33 -11.25
N VAL A 345 -41.42 42.65 -11.21
CA VAL A 345 -41.03 43.44 -12.41
C VAL A 345 -39.62 43.08 -12.88
N LEU A 346 -38.67 42.92 -11.96
CA LEU A 346 -37.30 42.52 -12.30
C LEU A 346 -37.22 41.11 -12.91
N ALA A 347 -37.99 40.17 -12.38
CA ALA A 347 -38.07 38.82 -12.94
C ALA A 347 -38.67 38.81 -14.36
N ALA A 348 -39.67 39.65 -14.64
CA ALA A 348 -40.27 39.77 -15.98
C ALA A 348 -39.27 40.35 -17.01
N ILE A 349 -38.48 41.35 -16.63
CA ILE A 349 -37.44 41.94 -17.51
C ILE A 349 -36.36 40.90 -17.82
N GLN A 350 -35.95 40.12 -16.83
CA GLN A 350 -34.91 39.10 -16.98
C GLN A 350 -35.37 37.93 -17.88
N PHE A 351 -36.64 37.54 -17.78
CA PHE A 351 -37.25 36.54 -18.66
C PHE A 351 -37.29 37.02 -20.12
N LEU A 352 -37.67 38.28 -20.36
CA LEU A 352 -37.71 38.85 -21.71
C LEU A 352 -36.31 38.96 -22.33
N PHE A 353 -35.29 39.29 -21.54
CA PHE A 353 -33.90 39.35 -22.01
C PHE A 353 -33.33 37.96 -22.33
N ALA A 354 -33.59 36.97 -21.48
CA ALA A 354 -33.13 35.59 -21.69
C ALA A 354 -33.80 34.95 -22.91
N PHE A 355 -35.10 35.19 -23.10
CA PHE A 355 -35.84 34.72 -24.27
C PHE A 355 -35.34 35.40 -25.55
N GLY A 356 -35.13 36.72 -25.53
CA GLY A 356 -34.56 37.46 -26.67
C GLY A 356 -33.16 36.96 -27.05
N TRP A 357 -32.28 36.74 -26.06
CA TRP A 357 -30.91 36.28 -26.27
C TRP A 357 -30.83 34.86 -26.86
N GLN A 358 -31.62 33.92 -26.33
CA GLN A 358 -31.73 32.55 -26.84
C GLN A 358 -32.29 32.53 -28.28
N THR A 359 -33.29 33.36 -28.57
CA THR A 359 -33.89 33.44 -29.90
C THR A 359 -32.92 34.05 -30.93
N CYS A 360 -32.12 35.05 -30.54
CA CYS A 360 -31.07 35.63 -31.39
C CYS A 360 -29.92 34.65 -31.67
N LEU A 361 -29.50 33.84 -30.69
CA LEU A 361 -28.48 32.81 -30.87
C LEU A 361 -28.95 31.68 -31.78
N ALA A 362 -30.18 31.20 -31.59
CA ALA A 362 -30.79 30.19 -32.46
C ALA A 362 -30.96 30.71 -33.90
N TRP A 363 -31.38 31.96 -34.08
CA TRP A 363 -31.48 32.59 -35.40
C TRP A 363 -30.11 32.79 -36.07
N SER A 364 -29.07 33.19 -35.32
CA SER A 364 -27.71 33.34 -35.85
C SER A 364 -27.11 31.99 -36.26
N ALA A 365 -27.28 30.95 -35.44
CA ALA A 365 -26.80 29.60 -35.74
C ALA A 365 -27.48 28.99 -36.98
N ALA A 366 -28.80 29.17 -37.11
CA ALA A 366 -29.55 28.74 -38.30
C ALA A 366 -29.10 29.49 -39.57
N LYS A 367 -28.82 30.81 -39.47
CA LYS A 367 -28.32 31.62 -40.61
C LYS A 367 -26.89 31.24 -41.02
N GLN A 368 -26.05 30.84 -40.07
CA GLN A 368 -24.67 30.39 -40.33
C GLN A 368 -24.64 29.01 -40.98
N ALA A 369 -25.48 28.07 -40.54
CA ALA A 369 -25.64 26.77 -41.18
C ALA A 369 -26.12 26.87 -42.65
N LEU A 370 -27.05 27.79 -42.94
CA LEU A 370 -27.52 28.07 -44.31
C LEU A 370 -26.44 28.72 -45.21
N ARG A 371 -25.56 29.55 -44.65
CA ARG A 371 -24.43 30.15 -45.39
C ARG A 371 -23.36 29.11 -45.74
N TRP A 372 -23.07 28.19 -44.84
CA TRP A 372 -22.09 27.13 -45.06
C TRP A 372 -22.58 26.11 -46.10
N HIS A 373 -23.89 25.84 -46.13
CA HIS A 373 -24.51 25.01 -47.16
C HIS A 373 -24.44 25.65 -48.56
N ARG A 374 -24.61 26.99 -48.65
CA ARG A 374 -24.56 27.73 -49.92
C ARG A 374 -23.15 27.85 -50.49
N SER A 375 -22.15 28.14 -49.66
CA SER A 375 -20.74 28.22 -50.10
C SER A 375 -20.16 26.85 -50.48
N PHE A 376 -20.67 25.76 -49.91
CA PHE A 376 -20.29 24.40 -50.30
C PHE A 376 -20.88 24.00 -51.68
N LEU A 377 -22.10 24.45 -51.99
CA LEU A 377 -22.75 24.22 -53.29
C LEU A 377 -22.21 25.11 -54.41
N GLU A 378 -21.79 26.35 -54.10
CA GLU A 378 -21.17 27.28 -55.07
C GLU A 378 -19.79 26.80 -55.56
N VAL A 379 -19.07 26.00 -54.76
CA VAL A 379 -17.79 25.39 -55.15
C VAL A 379 -17.98 24.11 -55.98
N LEU A 380 -19.07 23.38 -55.78
CA LEU A 380 -19.32 22.07 -56.42
C LEU A 380 -19.81 22.18 -57.88
N PHE A 381 -20.43 23.29 -58.27
CA PHE A 381 -21.10 23.44 -59.59
C PHE A 381 -20.45 24.47 -60.52
N CYS A 382 -19.16 24.74 -60.36
CA CYS A 382 -18.48 25.83 -61.06
C CYS A 382 -18.24 25.61 -62.57
N LEU A 383 -19.18 25.06 -63.37
CA LEU A 383 -19.11 25.03 -64.83
C LEU A 383 -20.50 25.07 -65.53
N ASP A 384 -20.58 26.03 -66.47
CA ASP A 384 -21.50 26.25 -67.60
C ASP A 384 -22.77 25.36 -67.73
N VAL A 385 -23.95 26.00 -67.63
CA VAL A 385 -25.29 25.38 -67.72
C VAL A 385 -25.99 25.70 -69.05
N SER A 386 -25.24 25.97 -70.12
CA SER A 386 -25.79 26.23 -71.46
C SER A 386 -26.46 25.03 -72.15
N TRP A 387 -26.60 23.88 -71.47
CA TRP A 387 -27.13 22.63 -72.03
C TRP A 387 -28.44 22.15 -71.37
N TYR A 388 -29.01 22.90 -70.42
CA TYR A 388 -30.28 22.55 -69.78
C TYR A 388 -31.46 23.03 -70.62
N ASP A 389 -32.16 22.09 -71.27
CA ASP A 389 -33.44 22.34 -71.95
C ASP A 389 -34.59 21.93 -71.02
N GLU A 390 -35.43 22.90 -70.67
CA GLU A 390 -36.55 22.77 -69.71
C GLU A 390 -37.72 21.93 -70.24
N HIS A 391 -37.64 21.43 -71.48
CA HIS A 391 -38.74 20.70 -72.13
C HIS A 391 -38.56 19.18 -72.27
N GLU A 392 -37.43 18.60 -71.82
CA GLU A 392 -37.23 17.15 -71.88
C GLU A 392 -36.60 16.53 -70.60
N PRO A 393 -37.39 16.35 -69.51
CA PRO A 393 -36.88 15.86 -68.22
C PRO A 393 -36.42 14.38 -68.24
N ALA A 394 -36.83 13.61 -69.24
CA ALA A 394 -36.60 12.16 -69.29
C ALA A 394 -35.17 11.77 -69.74
N GLY A 395 -34.43 12.67 -70.40
CA GLY A 395 -33.07 12.41 -70.85
C GLY A 395 -32.03 12.35 -69.72
N VAL A 396 -32.32 12.96 -68.56
CA VAL A 396 -31.39 13.05 -67.43
C VAL A 396 -31.24 11.70 -66.71
N ALA A 397 -32.33 10.95 -66.54
CA ALA A 397 -32.30 9.69 -65.82
C ALA A 397 -31.52 8.58 -66.56
N ALA A 398 -31.68 8.48 -67.88
CA ALA A 398 -31.01 7.46 -68.69
C ALA A 398 -29.49 7.70 -68.84
N ARG A 399 -29.06 8.98 -68.81
CA ARG A 399 -27.62 9.33 -68.80
C ARG A 399 -26.99 9.14 -67.42
N LEU A 400 -27.71 9.44 -66.34
CA LEU A 400 -27.23 9.23 -64.98
C LEU A 400 -26.96 7.73 -64.70
N GLU A 401 -27.80 6.82 -65.19
CA GLU A 401 -27.55 5.37 -65.05
C GLU A 401 -26.32 4.90 -65.83
N THR A 402 -26.08 5.46 -67.01
CA THR A 402 -24.92 5.11 -67.85
C THR A 402 -23.62 5.65 -67.24
N ASP A 403 -23.65 6.87 -66.69
CA ASP A 403 -22.49 7.49 -66.03
C ASP A 403 -22.19 6.83 -64.67
N ILE A 404 -23.22 6.40 -63.92
CA ILE A 404 -23.04 5.61 -62.70
C ILE A 404 -22.39 4.25 -63.03
N ALA A 405 -22.82 3.57 -64.10
CA ALA A 405 -22.23 2.29 -64.53
C ALA A 405 -20.75 2.43 -64.96
N ASN A 406 -20.40 3.53 -65.63
CA ASN A 406 -19.02 3.83 -66.02
C ASN A 406 -18.14 4.18 -64.81
N VAL A 407 -18.69 4.88 -63.81
CA VAL A 407 -18.02 5.15 -62.52
C VAL A 407 -17.81 3.84 -61.74
N TYR A 408 -18.76 2.91 -61.75
CA TYR A 408 -18.60 1.59 -61.10
C TYR A 408 -17.50 0.73 -61.74
N MET A 409 -17.34 0.78 -63.07
CA MET A 409 -16.25 0.08 -63.78
C MET A 409 -14.87 0.70 -63.50
N LEU A 410 -14.79 2.03 -63.37
CA LEU A 410 -13.58 2.74 -62.94
C LEU A 410 -13.23 2.46 -61.47
N PHE A 411 -14.22 2.39 -60.58
CA PHE A 411 -14.03 2.03 -59.17
C PHE A 411 -13.66 0.57 -58.95
N GLY A 412 -14.15 -0.35 -59.79
CA GLY A 412 -13.79 -1.78 -59.73
C GLY A 412 -12.32 -2.05 -60.05
N GLY A 413 -11.77 -1.34 -61.04
CA GLY A 413 -10.33 -1.38 -61.36
C GLY A 413 -9.45 -0.74 -60.28
N MET A 414 -9.94 0.32 -59.64
CA MET A 414 -9.23 1.01 -58.56
C MET A 414 -9.23 0.22 -57.24
N MET A 415 -10.30 -0.54 -56.95
CA MET A 415 -10.38 -1.39 -55.75
C MET A 415 -9.45 -2.61 -55.81
N LEU A 416 -9.16 -3.18 -56.98
CA LEU A 416 -8.20 -4.28 -57.10
C LEU A 416 -6.75 -3.83 -56.87
N ALA A 417 -6.42 -2.59 -57.29
CA ALA A 417 -5.14 -1.97 -57.00
C ALA A 417 -5.02 -1.59 -55.50
N MET A 418 -6.10 -1.08 -54.90
CA MET A 418 -6.15 -0.80 -53.47
C MET A 418 -6.11 -2.05 -52.59
N TRP A 419 -6.58 -3.22 -53.04
CA TRP A 419 -6.55 -4.44 -52.21
C TRP A 419 -5.11 -4.96 -52.00
N ASN A 420 -4.22 -4.82 -52.99
CA ASN A 420 -2.82 -5.18 -52.84
C ASN A 420 -2.05 -4.23 -51.89
N ASP A 421 -2.49 -2.97 -51.76
CA ASP A 421 -1.94 -2.02 -50.80
C ASP A 421 -2.62 -2.08 -49.40
N ILE A 422 -3.87 -2.57 -49.32
CA ILE A 422 -4.63 -2.73 -48.06
C ILE A 422 -4.13 -3.92 -47.20
N ALA A 423 -3.44 -4.90 -47.79
CA ALA A 423 -2.71 -5.91 -47.01
C ALA A 423 -1.55 -5.30 -46.19
N CYS A 424 -1.11 -4.08 -46.51
CA CYS A 424 -0.14 -3.31 -45.75
C CYS A 424 -0.78 -2.37 -44.70
N ILE A 425 -2.08 -2.06 -44.84
CA ILE A 425 -2.79 -1.02 -44.06
C ILE A 425 -3.69 -1.59 -42.94
N SER A 426 -4.00 -2.88 -42.94
CA SER A 426 -4.78 -3.52 -41.85
C SER A 426 -4.09 -3.52 -40.48
N GLY A 427 -2.80 -3.16 -40.41
CA GLY A 427 -2.06 -2.97 -39.15
C GLY A 427 -2.19 -1.59 -38.50
N LEU A 428 -2.81 -0.60 -39.15
CA LEU A 428 -2.68 0.83 -38.78
C LEU A 428 -3.96 1.48 -38.22
N VAL A 429 -5.13 0.85 -38.30
CA VAL A 429 -6.43 1.47 -37.95
C VAL A 429 -6.78 1.37 -36.45
N SER A 430 -5.98 0.72 -35.61
CA SER A 430 -6.30 0.53 -34.18
C SER A 430 -5.70 1.57 -33.21
N ALA A 431 -5.10 2.67 -33.71
CA ALA A 431 -4.22 3.52 -32.87
C ALA A 431 -4.54 5.04 -32.85
N MET A 432 -5.82 5.45 -32.91
CA MET A 432 -6.18 6.88 -32.83
C MET A 432 -7.08 7.21 -31.63
N ALA A 433 -6.45 7.56 -30.49
CA ALA A 433 -6.83 8.66 -29.60
C ALA A 433 -5.72 8.85 -28.55
N CYS A 434 -5.09 10.05 -28.48
CA CYS A 434 -4.73 10.71 -27.21
C CYS A 434 -4.14 12.11 -27.43
N VAL A 435 -4.92 13.11 -27.04
CA VAL A 435 -4.44 14.36 -26.42
C VAL A 435 -3.98 13.97 -25.01
N PHE A 436 -2.78 14.31 -24.57
CA PHE A 436 -2.42 14.09 -23.16
C PHE A 436 -3.41 14.86 -22.27
N PRO A 437 -3.91 14.28 -21.16
CA PRO A 437 -4.46 15.11 -20.10
C PRO A 437 -3.34 16.05 -19.68
N ALA A 438 -3.54 17.36 -19.86
CA ALA A 438 -2.52 18.42 -19.84
C ALA A 438 -1.72 18.58 -18.51
N ASN A 439 -1.77 17.61 -17.60
CA ASN A 439 -1.12 17.62 -16.30
C ASN A 439 -0.83 16.25 -15.66
N GLN A 440 -0.84 15.13 -16.40
CA GLN A 440 -0.59 13.79 -15.83
C GLN A 440 0.89 13.37 -15.91
N VAL A 441 1.48 13.00 -14.77
CA VAL A 441 2.76 12.29 -14.67
C VAL A 441 2.49 10.83 -14.29
N ILE A 442 3.15 9.90 -14.95
CA ILE A 442 3.05 8.46 -14.67
C ILE A 442 4.23 8.04 -13.80
N VAL A 443 3.95 7.40 -12.68
CA VAL A 443 4.95 6.88 -11.74
C VAL A 443 4.85 5.36 -11.70
N VAL A 444 5.96 4.66 -11.96
CA VAL A 444 6.02 3.20 -12.02
C VAL A 444 6.74 2.65 -10.79
N GLY A 445 5.99 2.01 -9.90
CA GLY A 445 6.45 1.44 -8.64
C GLY A 445 5.95 2.21 -7.43
N GLY A 446 5.16 1.57 -6.57
CA GLY A 446 4.59 2.11 -5.34
C GLY A 446 5.49 1.97 -4.11
N GLY A 447 6.80 1.86 -4.31
CA GLY A 447 7.78 1.98 -3.21
C GLY A 447 7.96 3.42 -2.74
N LEU A 448 8.87 3.67 -1.80
CA LEU A 448 9.07 5.02 -1.25
C LEU A 448 9.49 6.04 -2.31
N ALA A 449 10.27 5.64 -3.32
CA ALA A 449 10.68 6.53 -4.40
C ALA A 449 9.51 7.02 -5.24
N GLY A 450 8.66 6.09 -5.71
CA GLY A 450 7.49 6.45 -6.48
C GLY A 450 6.44 7.19 -5.65
N MET A 451 6.25 6.81 -4.39
CA MET A 451 5.35 7.55 -3.50
C MET A 451 5.85 8.97 -3.21
N SER A 452 7.16 9.18 -3.10
CA SER A 452 7.74 10.52 -2.96
C SER A 452 7.57 11.35 -4.24
N ALA A 453 7.77 10.74 -5.41
CA ALA A 453 7.52 11.38 -6.70
C ALA A 453 6.05 11.76 -6.89
N ALA A 454 5.13 10.82 -6.64
CA ALA A 454 3.70 11.02 -6.77
C ALA A 454 3.19 12.14 -5.86
N ASN A 455 3.55 12.12 -4.57
CA ASN A 455 3.18 13.19 -3.64
C ASN A 455 3.76 14.55 -4.09
N THR A 456 4.99 14.58 -4.60
CA THR A 456 5.59 15.82 -5.14
C THR A 456 4.83 16.36 -6.34
N VAL A 457 4.40 15.49 -7.26
CA VAL A 457 3.56 15.88 -8.40
C VAL A 457 2.25 16.51 -7.92
N ILE A 458 1.62 15.94 -6.88
CA ILE A 458 0.42 16.52 -6.27
C ILE A 458 0.72 17.87 -5.59
N GLU A 459 1.82 18.00 -4.84
CA GLU A 459 2.23 19.27 -4.22
C GLU A 459 2.43 20.39 -5.26
N LEU A 460 2.92 20.04 -6.45
CA LEU A 460 3.18 20.99 -7.55
C LEU A 460 1.98 21.26 -8.47
N GLY A 461 0.78 20.83 -8.10
CA GLY A 461 -0.43 21.09 -8.89
C GLY A 461 -0.72 20.09 -10.02
N GLY A 462 0.14 19.08 -10.21
CA GLY A 462 -0.04 18.04 -11.23
C GLY A 462 -1.04 16.94 -10.85
N ARG A 463 -1.23 16.01 -11.79
CA ARG A 463 -1.94 14.75 -11.60
C ARG A 463 -0.95 13.60 -11.61
N SER A 464 -1.07 12.67 -10.68
CA SER A 464 -0.21 11.50 -10.57
C SER A 464 -1.00 10.23 -10.89
N LEU A 465 -0.52 9.46 -11.85
CA LEU A 465 -0.93 8.07 -12.06
C LEU A 465 0.17 7.15 -11.56
N LEU A 466 -0.08 6.44 -10.47
CA LEU A 466 0.85 5.47 -9.91
C LEU A 466 0.46 4.05 -10.34
N LEU A 467 1.38 3.34 -10.97
CA LEU A 467 1.22 1.95 -11.41
C LEU A 467 2.16 1.05 -10.58
N ASP A 468 1.63 -0.02 -9.99
CA ASP A 468 2.42 -1.02 -9.27
C ASP A 468 2.02 -2.44 -9.70
N LYS A 469 3.01 -3.29 -9.98
CA LYS A 469 2.78 -4.68 -10.41
C LYS A 469 2.28 -5.57 -9.27
N SER A 470 2.62 -5.25 -8.02
CA SER A 470 2.21 -6.00 -6.85
C SER A 470 0.77 -5.69 -6.47
N SER A 471 0.16 -6.56 -5.66
CA SER A 471 -1.18 -6.37 -5.11
C SER A 471 -1.27 -5.19 -4.14
N PHE A 472 -0.16 -4.87 -3.47
CA PHE A 472 -0.04 -3.78 -2.52
C PHE A 472 1.21 -2.97 -2.80
N CYS A 473 1.11 -1.65 -2.62
CA CYS A 473 2.25 -0.75 -2.71
C CYS A 473 3.21 -0.95 -1.51
N GLY A 474 4.45 -0.50 -1.68
CA GLY A 474 5.45 -0.37 -0.61
C GLY A 474 6.80 -1.00 -0.93
N GLY A 475 6.81 -2.03 -1.77
CA GLY A 475 8.02 -2.71 -2.24
C GLY A 475 8.99 -3.10 -1.11
N ASN A 476 10.31 -2.96 -1.33
CA ASN A 476 11.31 -3.18 -0.28
C ASN A 476 11.38 -2.05 0.74
N SER A 477 10.80 -0.87 0.44
CA SER A 477 10.89 0.30 1.32
C SER A 477 10.21 0.04 2.66
N THR A 478 9.08 -0.66 2.68
CA THR A 478 8.37 -1.03 3.92
C THR A 478 9.15 -2.01 4.80
N LYS A 479 10.17 -2.68 4.26
CA LYS A 479 11.05 -3.61 4.99
C LYS A 479 12.26 -2.93 5.61
N ALA A 480 12.50 -1.63 5.35
CA ALA A 480 13.69 -0.94 5.85
C ALA A 480 13.61 -0.68 7.36
N THR A 481 14.60 -1.19 8.10
CA THR A 481 14.53 -1.33 9.57
C THR A 481 15.36 -0.30 10.34
N SER A 482 16.38 0.31 9.74
CA SER A 482 17.38 1.09 10.48
C SER A 482 17.05 2.58 10.58
N GLY A 483 16.55 3.20 9.51
CA GLY A 483 16.20 4.62 9.46
C GLY A 483 16.59 5.29 8.15
N ILE A 484 16.32 6.59 8.06
CA ILE A 484 16.61 7.48 6.93
C ILE A 484 17.70 8.48 7.30
N ASN A 485 18.68 8.73 6.44
CA ASN A 485 19.74 9.68 6.76
C ASN A 485 19.31 11.13 6.52
N GLY A 486 19.76 12.06 7.36
CA GLY A 486 19.62 13.50 7.15
C GLY A 486 20.72 14.25 7.88
N ALA A 487 21.31 15.27 7.24
CA ALA A 487 22.43 16.04 7.80
C ALA A 487 22.08 17.54 7.90
N GLY A 488 22.12 18.08 9.12
CA GLY A 488 21.67 19.44 9.44
C GLY A 488 20.16 19.56 9.75
N THR A 489 19.49 18.45 10.06
CA THR A 489 18.03 18.41 10.35
C THR A 489 17.66 19.18 11.63
N LYS A 490 16.38 19.54 11.77
CA LYS A 490 15.85 20.12 13.03
C LYS A 490 16.13 19.21 14.23
N THR A 491 15.97 17.90 14.06
CA THR A 491 16.23 16.89 15.10
C THR A 491 17.71 16.85 15.51
N GLN A 492 18.65 16.89 14.56
CA GLN A 492 20.08 16.91 14.89
C GLN A 492 20.47 18.19 15.65
N LYS A 493 19.94 19.35 15.22
CA LYS A 493 20.14 20.64 15.90
C LYS A 493 19.61 20.59 17.34
N GLY A 494 18.40 20.06 17.54
CA GLY A 494 17.82 19.88 18.87
C GLY A 494 18.63 18.96 19.80
N LYS A 495 19.47 18.07 19.24
CA LYS A 495 20.37 17.19 19.99
C LYS A 495 21.82 17.67 20.01
N SER A 496 22.10 18.88 19.52
CA SER A 496 23.46 19.43 19.41
C SER A 496 24.44 18.53 18.65
N ILE A 497 23.95 17.81 17.62
CA ILE A 497 24.81 16.98 16.76
C ILE A 497 25.42 17.88 15.68
N PRO A 498 26.76 18.02 15.61
CA PRO A 498 27.43 18.94 14.70
C PRO A 498 27.62 18.30 13.31
N ASP A 499 26.52 18.04 12.61
CA ASP A 499 26.51 17.46 11.26
C ASP A 499 26.03 18.48 10.21
N ASN A 500 26.48 18.31 8.97
CA ASN A 500 26.10 19.16 7.84
C ASN A 500 26.26 18.41 6.50
N ALA A 501 25.80 19.04 5.41
CA ALA A 501 25.83 18.44 4.09
C ALA A 501 27.26 18.13 3.63
N GLU A 502 28.24 18.98 3.90
CA GLU A 502 29.63 18.80 3.48
C GLU A 502 30.27 17.55 4.11
N ILE A 503 30.08 17.36 5.41
CA ILE A 503 30.52 16.16 6.14
C ILE A 503 29.84 14.93 5.55
N PHE A 504 28.53 15.01 5.28
CA PHE A 504 27.78 13.88 4.75
C PHE A 504 28.16 13.52 3.30
N ILE A 505 28.47 14.52 2.46
CA ILE A 505 29.01 14.31 1.10
C ILE A 505 30.35 13.58 1.19
N ALA A 506 31.25 14.04 2.06
CA ALA A 506 32.56 13.43 2.24
C ALA A 506 32.44 11.96 2.68
N ASP A 507 31.55 11.66 3.64
CA ASP A 507 31.26 10.29 4.06
C ASP A 507 30.68 9.45 2.93
N THR A 508 29.75 9.99 2.14
CA THR A 508 29.09 9.27 1.03
C THR A 508 30.07 8.93 -0.10
N LEU A 509 30.94 9.86 -0.49
CA LEU A 509 32.01 9.63 -1.48
C LEU A 509 33.01 8.59 -0.99
N LYS A 510 33.43 8.69 0.27
CA LYS A 510 34.33 7.72 0.90
C LYS A 510 33.67 6.35 1.08
N GLY A 511 32.36 6.34 1.29
CA GLY A 511 31.52 5.17 1.46
C GLY A 511 31.46 4.30 0.21
N GLY A 512 31.46 4.92 -0.97
CA GLY A 512 31.51 4.22 -2.26
C GLY A 512 31.04 5.03 -3.46
N ALA A 513 30.35 6.16 -3.26
CA ALA A 513 29.81 6.97 -4.35
C ALA A 513 30.93 7.53 -5.25
N LYS A 514 30.69 7.49 -6.57
CA LYS A 514 31.68 7.88 -7.60
C LYS A 514 31.28 9.11 -8.42
N LYS A 515 30.05 9.59 -8.26
CA LYS A 515 29.48 10.75 -8.96
C LYS A 515 29.23 11.89 -7.94
N PRO A 516 30.20 12.79 -7.72
CA PRO A 516 30.08 13.84 -6.70
C PRO A 516 28.88 14.76 -6.85
N GLU A 517 28.44 15.00 -8.07
CA GLU A 517 27.25 15.77 -8.41
C GLU A 517 25.97 15.12 -7.88
N LEU A 518 25.81 13.80 -8.01
CA LEU A 518 24.67 13.07 -7.47
C LEU A 518 24.74 12.96 -5.94
N ALA A 519 25.94 12.73 -5.39
CA ALA A 519 26.17 12.72 -3.95
C ALA A 519 25.82 14.08 -3.31
N LYS A 520 26.13 15.18 -4.01
CA LYS A 520 25.78 16.54 -3.58
C LYS A 520 24.27 16.73 -3.53
N VAL A 521 23.52 16.31 -4.55
CA VAL A 521 22.04 16.37 -4.54
C VAL A 521 21.48 15.58 -3.36
N LEU A 522 21.91 14.33 -3.19
CA LEU A 522 21.46 13.45 -2.11
C LEU A 522 21.67 14.08 -0.73
N CYS A 523 22.89 14.56 -0.46
CA CYS A 523 23.26 15.03 0.87
C CYS A 523 22.77 16.45 1.17
N ALA A 524 22.81 17.36 0.18
CA ALA A 524 22.39 18.75 0.38
C ALA A 524 20.87 18.88 0.57
N ASN A 525 20.07 18.04 -0.09
CA ASN A 525 18.62 18.04 0.09
C ASN A 525 18.17 17.26 1.35
N SER A 526 19.07 16.48 1.96
CA SER A 526 18.71 15.51 2.99
C SER A 526 17.99 16.09 4.21
N ALA A 527 18.43 17.26 4.71
CA ALA A 527 17.75 17.90 5.84
C ALA A 527 16.34 18.34 5.49
N ALA A 528 16.18 19.03 4.36
CA ALA A 528 14.89 19.56 3.93
C ALA A 528 13.89 18.43 3.64
N ASP A 529 14.35 17.32 3.08
CA ASP A 529 13.50 16.19 2.74
C ASP A 529 13.14 15.32 3.95
N VAL A 530 14.04 15.18 4.94
CA VAL A 530 13.69 14.58 6.24
C VAL A 530 12.71 15.48 7.01
N ASP A 531 12.93 16.79 7.03
CA ASP A 531 12.00 17.73 7.67
C ASP A 531 10.65 17.77 6.94
N TRP A 532 10.62 17.60 5.62
CA TRP A 532 9.40 17.45 4.83
C TRP A 532 8.58 16.23 5.27
N LEU A 533 9.25 15.07 5.50
CA LEU A 533 8.59 13.89 6.03
C LEU A 533 7.92 14.17 7.39
N VAL A 534 8.64 14.85 8.29
CA VAL A 534 8.12 15.20 9.62
C VAL A 534 6.95 16.17 9.49
N ASP A 535 7.13 17.29 8.79
CA ASP A 535 6.18 18.40 8.77
C ASP A 535 4.91 18.09 7.93
N LYS A 536 5.03 17.33 6.84
CA LYS A 536 3.90 17.06 5.92
C LYS A 536 3.12 15.79 6.24
N PHE A 537 3.76 14.80 6.85
CA PHE A 537 3.16 13.49 7.11
C PHE A 537 3.08 13.15 8.59
N ASP A 538 3.41 14.08 9.49
CA ASP A 538 3.35 13.92 10.93
C ASP A 538 4.15 12.69 11.42
N LEU A 539 5.36 12.54 10.87
CA LEU A 539 6.22 11.39 11.12
C LEU A 539 7.16 11.64 12.30
N ASP A 540 7.19 10.69 13.27
CA ASP A 540 8.21 10.67 14.31
C ASP A 540 9.57 10.20 13.74
N LEU A 541 10.50 11.15 13.60
CA LEU A 541 11.89 10.92 13.22
C LEU A 541 12.87 11.50 14.27
N SER A 542 12.47 11.41 15.54
CA SER A 542 13.15 12.06 16.68
C SER A 542 14.38 11.31 17.22
N LEU A 543 14.55 10.03 16.91
CA LEU A 543 15.72 9.25 17.33
C LEU A 543 16.78 9.27 16.22
N VAL A 544 18.05 9.37 16.61
CA VAL A 544 19.18 9.46 15.67
C VAL A 544 20.27 8.49 16.10
N ALA A 545 20.67 7.61 15.19
CA ALA A 545 21.75 6.65 15.41
C ALA A 545 22.91 6.89 14.43
N ARG A 546 24.10 6.43 14.81
CA ARG A 546 25.26 6.32 13.91
C ARG A 546 25.31 4.91 13.34
N LEU A 547 25.31 4.81 12.01
CA LEU A 547 25.48 3.54 11.29
C LEU A 547 26.89 3.42 10.68
N GLY A 548 27.17 2.29 10.03
CA GLY A 548 28.49 2.03 9.47
C GLY A 548 28.88 3.03 8.39
N GLY A 549 30.14 3.50 8.44
CA GLY A 549 30.69 4.47 7.48
C GLY A 549 30.35 5.94 7.72
N HIS A 550 29.52 6.26 8.71
CA HIS A 550 29.15 7.65 9.03
C HIS A 550 30.05 8.25 10.12
N SER A 551 30.54 9.47 9.91
CA SER A 551 31.28 10.24 10.90
C SER A 551 30.38 10.86 11.99
N GLN A 552 29.13 11.17 11.67
CA GLN A 552 28.14 11.71 12.63
C GLN A 552 26.88 10.83 12.74
N PRO A 553 26.18 10.83 13.89
CA PRO A 553 24.86 10.23 13.98
C PRO A 553 23.88 11.01 13.10
N ARG A 554 23.29 10.33 12.11
CA ARG A 554 22.40 10.97 11.13
C ARG A 554 21.27 10.10 10.63
N THR A 555 21.18 8.86 11.13
CA THR A 555 20.12 7.95 10.72
C THR A 555 18.91 8.14 11.64
N HIS A 556 17.89 8.80 11.11
CA HIS A 556 16.64 9.14 11.77
C HIS A 556 15.65 7.97 11.79
N ARG A 557 14.98 7.78 12.93
CA ARG A 557 13.89 6.82 13.12
C ARG A 557 12.92 7.29 14.20
N GLY A 558 11.73 6.68 14.22
CA GLY A 558 10.77 6.83 15.30
C GLY A 558 11.05 5.90 16.48
N LYS A 559 10.30 6.09 17.56
CA LYS A 559 10.37 5.25 18.78
C LYS A 559 9.81 3.84 18.57
N GLU A 560 8.85 3.71 17.66
CA GLU A 560 8.14 2.46 17.40
C GLU A 560 8.07 2.15 15.90
N ARG A 561 7.85 0.87 15.57
CA ARG A 561 7.74 0.32 14.21
C ARG A 561 9.02 0.48 13.38
N PHE A 562 9.03 -0.15 12.22
CA PHE A 562 10.12 0.05 11.28
C PHE A 562 9.96 1.39 10.57
N PRO A 563 11.03 2.20 10.46
CA PRO A 563 10.97 3.52 9.86
C PRO A 563 10.54 3.46 8.39
N GLY A 564 11.04 2.47 7.63
CA GLY A 564 10.64 2.30 6.23
C GLY A 564 9.15 2.06 6.04
N MET A 565 8.55 1.22 6.89
CA MET A 565 7.11 0.97 6.93
C MET A 565 6.33 2.25 7.23
N THR A 566 6.71 2.94 8.30
CA THR A 566 5.99 4.12 8.80
C THR A 566 6.02 5.26 7.77
N ILE A 567 7.20 5.56 7.21
CA ILE A 567 7.37 6.58 6.18
C ILE A 567 6.56 6.22 4.92
N THR A 568 6.75 5.00 4.40
CA THR A 568 6.13 4.62 3.12
C THR A 568 4.61 4.58 3.22
N TYR A 569 4.05 4.06 4.32
CA TYR A 569 2.60 4.04 4.52
C TYR A 569 1.99 5.42 4.70
N ALA A 570 2.68 6.36 5.37
CA ALA A 570 2.16 7.72 5.48
C ALA A 570 2.05 8.42 4.11
N LEU A 571 3.03 8.20 3.23
CA LEU A 571 2.97 8.72 1.85
C LEU A 571 1.92 8.02 0.99
N ILE A 572 1.72 6.71 1.17
CA ILE A 572 0.64 5.95 0.52
C ILE A 572 -0.71 6.51 0.93
N GLN A 573 -0.97 6.63 2.23
CA GLN A 573 -2.24 7.12 2.78
C GLN A 573 -2.56 8.54 2.31
N MET A 574 -1.55 9.42 2.20
CA MET A 574 -1.75 10.76 1.65
C MET A 574 -2.19 10.72 0.18
N LEU A 575 -1.54 9.88 -0.64
CA LEU A 575 -1.88 9.76 -2.05
C LEU A 575 -3.26 9.10 -2.25
N GLU A 576 -3.59 8.08 -1.45
CA GLU A 576 -4.92 7.44 -1.41
C GLU A 576 -6.00 8.46 -1.07
N LYS A 577 -5.81 9.26 -0.01
CA LYS A 577 -6.74 10.32 0.38
C LYS A 577 -6.97 11.35 -0.73
N VAL A 578 -5.96 11.64 -1.55
CA VAL A 578 -6.11 12.52 -2.72
C VAL A 578 -6.87 11.82 -3.84
N ALA A 579 -6.61 10.53 -4.08
CA ALA A 579 -7.27 9.72 -5.11
C ALA A 579 -8.76 9.49 -4.81
N GLU A 580 -9.12 9.32 -3.54
CA GLU A 580 -10.50 9.17 -3.09
C GLU A 580 -11.33 10.44 -3.27
N LYS A 581 -10.71 11.61 -3.07
CA LYS A 581 -11.41 12.90 -3.04
C LYS A 581 -11.36 13.66 -4.35
N THR A 582 -10.40 13.34 -5.22
CA THR A 582 -10.11 14.13 -6.41
C THR A 582 -9.63 13.24 -7.56
N ASN A 583 -9.75 13.73 -8.79
CA ASN A 583 -9.14 13.09 -9.96
C ASN A 583 -7.64 13.42 -10.11
N ARG A 584 -6.99 13.97 -9.07
CA ARG A 584 -5.59 14.35 -9.14
C ARG A 584 -4.65 13.19 -8.90
N ALA A 585 -5.08 12.13 -8.20
CA ALA A 585 -4.28 10.93 -8.03
C ALA A 585 -5.07 9.70 -8.50
N ARG A 586 -4.36 8.74 -9.09
CA ARG A 586 -4.87 7.40 -9.41
C ARG A 586 -3.81 6.39 -8.99
N ILE A 587 -4.19 5.35 -8.26
CA ILE A 587 -3.30 4.25 -7.87
C ILE A 587 -3.85 2.97 -8.50
N ILE A 588 -3.04 2.28 -9.28
CA ILE A 588 -3.41 1.04 -9.95
C ILE A 588 -2.40 -0.04 -9.58
N THR A 589 -2.80 -0.94 -8.68
CA THR A 589 -2.05 -2.15 -8.32
C THR A 589 -2.34 -3.30 -9.29
N LYS A 590 -1.56 -4.38 -9.22
CA LYS A 590 -1.61 -5.50 -10.20
C LYS A 590 -1.49 -5.00 -11.65
N ALA A 591 -0.68 -3.96 -11.85
CA ALA A 591 -0.43 -3.28 -13.11
C ALA A 591 1.06 -3.43 -13.49
N GLU A 592 1.37 -4.44 -14.28
CA GLU A 592 2.73 -4.70 -14.73
C GLU A 592 3.03 -3.85 -15.96
N VAL A 593 3.81 -2.78 -15.79
CA VAL A 593 4.34 -1.98 -16.90
C VAL A 593 5.44 -2.77 -17.58
N PHE A 594 5.32 -3.01 -18.89
CA PHE A 594 6.26 -3.86 -19.62
C PHE A 594 6.83 -3.19 -20.89
N LYS A 595 6.33 -2.00 -21.26
CA LYS A 595 6.78 -1.29 -22.45
C LYS A 595 6.62 0.21 -22.31
N LEU A 596 7.66 0.95 -22.67
CA LEU A 596 7.65 2.42 -22.77
C LEU A 596 7.24 2.84 -24.20
N LEU A 597 6.45 3.89 -24.31
CA LEU A 597 6.00 4.44 -25.58
C LEU A 597 6.88 5.64 -25.96
N GLN A 598 7.40 5.65 -27.19
CA GLN A 598 8.28 6.71 -27.71
C GLN A 598 7.61 7.47 -28.87
N ASN A 599 7.88 8.78 -28.93
CA ASN A 599 7.61 9.63 -30.08
C ASN A 599 8.91 10.37 -30.44
N GLY A 600 9.55 9.98 -31.53
CA GLY A 600 10.94 10.34 -31.80
C GLY A 600 11.84 9.86 -30.66
N SER A 601 12.64 10.77 -30.08
CA SER A 601 13.50 10.46 -28.93
C SER A 601 12.82 10.61 -27.57
N ALA A 602 11.58 11.12 -27.51
CA ALA A 602 10.89 11.39 -26.26
C ALA A 602 10.04 10.21 -25.80
N VAL A 603 10.04 9.93 -24.50
CA VAL A 603 9.10 8.99 -23.88
C VAL A 603 7.80 9.72 -23.55
N VAL A 604 6.69 9.12 -23.99
CA VAL A 604 5.35 9.73 -23.99
C VAL A 604 4.31 8.90 -23.25
N GLY A 605 4.70 7.79 -22.63
CA GLY A 605 3.79 6.94 -21.87
C GLY A 605 4.27 5.51 -21.75
N CYS A 606 3.34 4.62 -21.41
CA CYS A 606 3.62 3.20 -21.26
C CYS A 606 2.42 2.30 -21.60
N GLU A 607 2.72 1.03 -21.86
CA GLU A 607 1.75 -0.07 -21.83
C GLU A 607 1.94 -0.89 -20.55
N TYR A 608 0.83 -1.26 -19.91
CA TYR A 608 0.83 -2.14 -18.75
C TYR A 608 -0.24 -3.23 -18.86
N LYS A 609 -0.01 -4.37 -18.21
CA LYS A 609 -0.98 -5.47 -18.10
C LYS A 609 -1.75 -5.36 -16.79
N LYS A 610 -3.08 -5.46 -16.87
CA LYS A 610 -3.97 -5.62 -15.71
C LYS A 610 -5.15 -6.51 -16.07
N ALA A 611 -5.41 -7.53 -15.24
CA ALA A 611 -6.47 -8.51 -15.46
C ALA A 611 -6.45 -9.11 -16.89
N GLY A 612 -5.25 -9.46 -17.38
CA GLY A 612 -5.04 -10.03 -18.72
C GLY A 612 -5.18 -9.05 -19.88
N LYS A 613 -5.53 -7.78 -19.64
CA LYS A 613 -5.67 -6.75 -20.67
C LYS A 613 -4.45 -5.84 -20.70
N VAL A 614 -4.03 -5.45 -21.91
CA VAL A 614 -3.03 -4.41 -22.12
C VAL A 614 -3.72 -3.05 -22.15
N VAL A 615 -3.25 -2.12 -21.33
CA VAL A 615 -3.76 -0.75 -21.22
C VAL A 615 -2.64 0.23 -21.53
N LYS A 616 -2.96 1.31 -22.25
CA LYS A 616 -2.05 2.41 -22.59
C LYS A 616 -2.35 3.63 -21.73
N GLU A 617 -1.31 4.23 -21.19
CA GLU A 617 -1.38 5.49 -20.46
C GLU A 617 -0.32 6.44 -21.00
N PHE A 618 -0.65 7.73 -21.02
CA PHE A 618 0.18 8.77 -21.61
C PHE A 618 0.59 9.80 -20.55
N GLY A 619 1.87 10.12 -20.51
CA GLY A 619 2.50 11.14 -19.67
C GLY A 619 4.02 10.96 -19.67
N PRO A 620 4.80 11.94 -19.18
CA PRO A 620 6.18 11.66 -18.79
C PRO A 620 6.21 10.61 -17.68
N MET A 621 7.30 9.86 -17.65
CA MET A 621 7.46 8.64 -16.86
C MET A 621 8.51 8.83 -15.78
N VAL A 622 8.16 8.56 -14.52
CA VAL A 622 9.11 8.37 -13.42
C VAL A 622 9.22 6.88 -13.11
N LEU A 623 10.36 6.28 -13.43
CA LEU A 623 10.66 4.88 -13.14
C LEU A 623 11.18 4.73 -11.71
N ALA A 624 10.43 4.02 -10.87
CA ALA A 624 10.72 3.83 -9.44
C ALA A 624 10.47 2.37 -9.00
N SER A 625 10.77 1.40 -9.87
CA SER A 625 10.43 -0.03 -9.67
C SER A 625 11.35 -0.79 -8.70
N GLY A 626 12.35 -0.12 -8.12
CA GLY A 626 13.38 -0.77 -7.30
C GLY A 626 14.46 -1.48 -8.12
N GLY A 627 15.34 -2.21 -7.43
CA GLY A 627 16.49 -2.92 -8.03
C GLY A 627 16.17 -4.30 -8.57
N PHE A 628 17.22 -5.14 -8.63
CA PHE A 628 17.20 -6.49 -9.19
C PHE A 628 17.73 -7.57 -8.23
N GLY A 629 17.75 -7.29 -6.92
CA GLY A 629 18.33 -8.17 -5.90
C GLY A 629 17.55 -9.47 -5.62
N ALA A 630 16.40 -9.67 -6.28
CA ALA A 630 15.64 -10.92 -6.32
C ALA A 630 15.40 -11.43 -7.75
N ASP A 631 16.13 -10.90 -8.73
CA ASP A 631 15.99 -11.32 -10.12
C ASP A 631 16.67 -12.68 -10.33
N PHE A 632 15.92 -13.77 -10.19
CA PHE A 632 16.42 -15.14 -10.41
C PHE A 632 15.83 -15.77 -11.69
N GLY A 633 15.26 -14.96 -12.57
CA GLY A 633 14.64 -15.38 -13.82
C GLY A 633 15.64 -15.76 -14.92
N ALA A 634 15.11 -16.14 -16.09
CA ALA A 634 15.93 -16.54 -17.24
C ALA A 634 16.73 -15.37 -17.86
N ASP A 635 16.20 -14.15 -17.77
CA ASP A 635 16.80 -12.89 -18.22
C ASP A 635 17.41 -12.11 -17.05
N SER A 636 17.90 -12.83 -16.04
CA SER A 636 18.33 -12.27 -14.77
C SER A 636 19.52 -11.31 -14.92
N LEU A 637 19.33 -10.05 -14.49
CA LEU A 637 20.41 -9.08 -14.33
C LEU A 637 21.40 -9.56 -13.25
N LEU A 638 20.90 -10.13 -12.16
CA LEU A 638 21.76 -10.64 -11.09
C LEU A 638 22.68 -11.76 -11.58
N ALA A 639 22.16 -12.71 -12.38
CA ALA A 639 22.95 -13.80 -12.95
C ALA A 639 23.93 -13.31 -14.02
N THR A 640 23.56 -12.26 -14.76
CA THR A 640 24.41 -11.65 -15.79
C THR A 640 25.61 -10.93 -15.18
N TYR A 641 25.38 -10.11 -14.15
CA TYR A 641 26.43 -9.24 -13.60
C TYR A 641 27.12 -9.80 -12.36
N ARG A 642 26.45 -10.62 -11.55
CA ARG A 642 26.96 -11.19 -10.30
C ARG A 642 26.57 -12.66 -10.09
N PRO A 643 26.94 -13.56 -11.03
CA PRO A 643 26.64 -14.99 -10.89
C PRO A 643 27.25 -15.61 -9.62
N ASP A 644 28.35 -15.04 -9.13
CA ASP A 644 29.01 -15.43 -7.88
C ASP A 644 28.11 -15.27 -6.65
N LEU A 645 27.11 -14.37 -6.68
CA LEU A 645 26.21 -14.14 -5.55
C LEU A 645 24.96 -15.02 -5.55
N LEU A 646 24.65 -15.73 -6.63
CA LEU A 646 23.38 -16.46 -6.78
C LEU A 646 23.15 -17.51 -5.68
N HIS A 647 24.22 -18.03 -5.09
CA HIS A 647 24.16 -18.99 -3.98
C HIS A 647 23.67 -18.36 -2.66
N LEU A 648 23.76 -17.03 -2.50
CA LEU A 648 23.36 -16.35 -1.28
C LEU A 648 21.83 -16.20 -1.17
N PRO A 649 21.28 -16.13 0.06
CA PRO A 649 19.92 -15.65 0.27
C PRO A 649 19.79 -14.16 -0.11
N THR A 650 18.56 -13.66 -0.19
CA THR A 650 18.25 -12.24 -0.39
C THR A 650 17.34 -11.68 0.70
N THR A 651 17.40 -10.37 0.96
CA THR A 651 16.39 -9.67 1.79
C THR A 651 15.25 -9.10 0.96
N ASN A 652 15.37 -9.16 -0.37
CA ASN A 652 14.45 -8.56 -1.31
C ASN A 652 13.16 -9.37 -1.41
N GLY A 653 12.04 -8.70 -1.71
CA GLY A 653 10.84 -9.39 -2.17
C GLY A 653 10.99 -9.87 -3.60
N GLU A 654 10.21 -10.88 -3.99
CA GLU A 654 10.18 -11.46 -5.34
C GLU A 654 9.87 -10.44 -6.44
N HIS A 655 9.30 -9.28 -6.09
CA HIS A 655 9.02 -8.19 -7.01
C HIS A 655 10.28 -7.41 -7.45
N CYS A 656 11.44 -7.59 -6.80
CA CYS A 656 12.67 -6.82 -7.06
C CYS A 656 13.49 -7.43 -8.21
N THR A 657 12.99 -7.28 -9.45
CA THR A 657 13.44 -7.99 -10.65
C THR A 657 14.06 -7.09 -11.74
N GLY A 658 14.29 -5.81 -11.46
CA GLY A 658 14.97 -4.90 -12.39
C GLY A 658 14.15 -4.40 -13.57
N ASP A 659 12.82 -4.43 -13.51
CA ASP A 659 11.94 -4.16 -14.66
C ASP A 659 12.18 -2.79 -15.30
N ALA A 660 12.36 -1.72 -14.51
CA ALA A 660 12.68 -0.39 -15.04
C ALA A 660 14.00 -0.38 -15.83
N ILE A 661 15.02 -1.09 -15.33
CA ILE A 661 16.34 -1.16 -15.96
C ILE A 661 16.19 -1.86 -17.32
N LYS A 662 15.53 -3.02 -17.34
CA LYS A 662 15.26 -3.80 -18.56
C LYS A 662 14.46 -2.98 -19.60
N MET A 663 13.41 -2.29 -19.15
CA MET A 663 12.60 -1.42 -20.02
C MET A 663 13.39 -0.21 -20.55
N GLY A 664 14.23 0.39 -19.72
CA GLY A 664 15.08 1.51 -20.12
C GLY A 664 16.13 1.08 -21.15
N GLU A 665 16.84 -0.03 -20.91
CA GLU A 665 17.81 -0.58 -21.85
C GLU A 665 17.17 -0.91 -23.21
N ALA A 666 15.95 -1.46 -23.19
CA ALA A 666 15.21 -1.79 -24.41
C ALA A 666 14.95 -0.59 -25.34
N ILE A 667 14.86 0.63 -24.78
CA ILE A 667 14.69 1.88 -25.56
C ILE A 667 15.99 2.68 -25.72
N GLY A 668 17.14 2.13 -25.30
CA GLY A 668 18.45 2.75 -25.45
C GLY A 668 18.90 3.64 -24.29
N ALA A 669 18.26 3.57 -23.12
CA ALA A 669 18.77 4.24 -21.92
C ALA A 669 20.09 3.61 -21.46
N ALA A 670 21.00 4.45 -20.97
CA ALA A 670 22.27 4.05 -20.40
C ALA A 670 22.07 3.42 -19.02
N THR A 671 22.90 2.45 -18.71
CA THR A 671 23.02 1.83 -17.39
C THR A 671 24.44 2.00 -16.87
N ILE A 672 24.58 2.04 -15.54
CA ILE A 672 25.85 2.21 -14.86
C ILE A 672 25.90 1.33 -13.61
N ASP A 673 27.09 0.85 -13.24
CA ASP A 673 27.38 0.17 -11.98
C ASP A 673 26.62 -1.16 -11.73
N LEU A 674 26.10 -1.83 -12.76
CA LEU A 674 25.26 -3.05 -12.60
C LEU A 674 26.00 -4.22 -11.93
N GLU A 675 27.33 -4.24 -11.96
CA GLU A 675 28.17 -5.20 -11.24
C GLU A 675 28.20 -4.96 -9.71
N TRP A 676 27.84 -3.76 -9.27
CA TRP A 676 27.87 -3.37 -7.87
C TRP A 676 26.57 -3.78 -7.17
N VAL A 677 26.56 -5.02 -6.68
CA VAL A 677 25.52 -5.58 -5.81
C VAL A 677 26.06 -5.74 -4.39
N GLN A 678 25.40 -5.10 -3.43
CA GLN A 678 25.79 -5.12 -2.02
C GLN A 678 25.21 -6.33 -1.30
N VAL A 679 26.09 -7.02 -0.59
CA VAL A 679 25.76 -8.06 0.38
C VAL A 679 25.72 -7.43 1.76
N HIS A 680 24.61 -7.60 2.49
CA HIS A 680 24.50 -7.17 3.88
C HIS A 680 25.03 -8.26 4.81
N PRO A 681 25.78 -7.93 5.88
CA PRO A 681 26.36 -8.94 6.77
C PRO A 681 25.37 -9.61 7.74
N THR A 682 24.12 -9.13 7.83
CA THR A 682 23.23 -9.47 8.95
C THR A 682 21.83 -9.89 8.49
N GLY A 683 21.76 -10.83 7.55
CA GLY A 683 20.54 -11.59 7.28
C GLY A 683 20.25 -12.53 8.45
N LEU A 684 19.06 -12.40 9.04
CA LEU A 684 18.67 -13.20 10.20
C LEU A 684 18.40 -14.64 9.79
N VAL A 685 19.11 -15.57 10.42
CA VAL A 685 18.91 -17.01 10.25
C VAL A 685 17.84 -17.45 11.24
N LYS A 686 16.74 -17.98 10.69
CA LYS A 686 15.69 -18.59 11.48
C LYS A 686 16.11 -20.04 11.79
N PRO A 687 16.25 -20.47 13.06
CA PRO A 687 16.82 -21.79 13.36
C PRO A 687 16.04 -22.99 12.79
N ASP A 688 14.72 -22.86 12.62
CA ASP A 688 13.84 -23.89 12.04
C ASP A 688 13.78 -23.84 10.50
N ASP A 689 14.32 -22.80 9.87
CA ASP A 689 14.45 -22.67 8.41
C ASP A 689 15.73 -21.90 8.05
N PRO A 690 16.91 -22.50 8.33
CA PRO A 690 18.19 -21.82 8.18
C PRO A 690 18.55 -21.54 6.72
N ASP A 691 17.98 -22.30 5.78
CA ASP A 691 18.28 -22.24 4.34
C ASP A 691 17.27 -21.39 3.55
N ALA A 692 16.30 -20.75 4.23
CA ALA A 692 15.34 -19.83 3.62
C ALA A 692 16.02 -18.88 2.63
N LYS A 693 15.58 -18.90 1.36
CA LYS A 693 16.13 -18.06 0.30
C LYS A 693 15.89 -16.57 0.56
N VAL A 694 14.76 -16.23 1.16
CA VAL A 694 14.44 -14.88 1.60
C VAL A 694 14.62 -14.79 3.11
N LYS A 695 15.48 -13.87 3.58
CA LYS A 695 15.78 -13.68 5.00
C LYS A 695 15.35 -12.31 5.49
N PHE A 696 14.90 -12.25 6.75
CA PHE A 696 14.62 -10.98 7.40
C PHE A 696 15.94 -10.26 7.71
N LEU A 697 15.98 -8.94 7.57
CA LEU A 697 17.19 -8.17 7.83
C LEU A 697 17.28 -7.78 9.32
N ALA A 698 18.42 -8.08 9.96
CA ALA A 698 18.75 -7.45 11.24
C ALA A 698 19.15 -5.99 10.98
N ALA A 699 18.47 -5.05 11.62
CA ALA A 699 18.79 -3.63 11.46
C ALA A 699 20.27 -3.36 11.74
N GLU A 700 20.93 -2.59 10.87
CA GLU A 700 22.29 -2.10 11.12
C GLU A 700 22.34 -1.23 12.38
N ALA A 701 21.22 -0.59 12.72
CA ALA A 701 21.04 0.12 13.98
C ALA A 701 21.34 -0.74 15.22
N LEU A 702 21.14 -2.07 15.17
CA LEU A 702 21.52 -2.97 16.28
C LEU A 702 23.03 -2.91 16.56
N ARG A 703 23.87 -2.88 15.52
CA ARG A 703 25.32 -2.66 15.66
C ARG A 703 25.62 -1.21 16.05
N GLY A 704 24.88 -0.27 15.48
CA GLY A 704 24.95 1.17 15.78
C GLY A 704 24.76 1.49 17.26
N VAL A 705 23.82 0.81 17.93
CA VAL A 705 23.54 0.99 19.36
C VAL A 705 24.44 0.17 20.28
N GLY A 706 25.50 -0.47 19.77
CA GLY A 706 26.49 -1.19 20.59
C GLY A 706 26.54 -2.70 20.41
N GLY A 707 25.71 -3.27 19.53
CA GLY A 707 25.77 -4.70 19.23
C GLY A 707 27.12 -5.13 18.65
N ILE A 708 27.66 -6.24 19.17
CA ILE A 708 28.91 -6.85 18.69
C ILE A 708 28.62 -8.08 17.83
N VAL A 709 29.55 -8.44 16.96
CA VAL A 709 29.44 -9.63 16.12
C VAL A 709 30.52 -10.63 16.51
N LEU A 710 30.10 -11.86 16.82
CA LEU A 710 30.96 -12.95 17.27
C LEU A 710 30.95 -14.09 16.24
N ASP A 711 32.09 -14.75 16.09
CA ASP A 711 32.21 -15.99 15.31
C ASP A 711 31.71 -17.22 16.10
N ALA A 712 31.91 -18.41 15.54
CA ALA A 712 31.56 -19.66 16.20
C ALA A 712 32.29 -19.91 17.53
N ASN A 713 33.47 -19.31 17.72
CA ASN A 713 34.32 -19.50 18.89
C ASN A 713 34.07 -18.43 19.97
N GLY A 714 33.17 -17.49 19.73
CA GLY A 714 32.87 -16.38 20.63
C GLY A 714 33.85 -15.21 20.53
N ASP A 715 34.69 -15.18 19.49
CA ASP A 715 35.66 -14.12 19.28
C ASP A 715 35.06 -13.02 18.36
N ARG A 716 35.34 -11.75 18.65
CA ARG A 716 35.10 -10.65 17.70
C ARG A 716 36.04 -10.81 16.51
N PHE A 717 35.56 -10.49 15.31
CA PHE A 717 36.35 -10.65 14.09
C PHE A 717 36.30 -9.45 13.12
N CYS A 718 35.61 -8.36 13.48
CA CYS A 718 35.52 -7.17 12.64
C CYS A 718 35.21 -5.92 13.46
N ASN A 719 35.49 -4.75 12.89
CA ASN A 719 34.84 -3.51 13.32
C ASN A 719 33.36 -3.56 12.87
N GLU A 720 32.43 -3.64 13.82
CA GLU A 720 31.01 -3.81 13.52
C GLU A 720 30.37 -2.58 12.86
N LEU A 721 31.03 -1.42 12.87
CA LEU A 721 30.62 -0.20 12.17
C LEU A 721 31.44 0.05 10.89
N GLY A 722 32.20 -0.95 10.43
CA GLY A 722 32.80 -0.96 9.11
C GLY A 722 31.76 -0.95 7.99
N ARG A 723 32.23 -0.72 6.76
CA ARG A 723 31.36 -0.86 5.58
C ARG A 723 30.84 -2.29 5.44
N ARG A 724 29.72 -2.46 4.75
CA ARG A 724 29.08 -3.77 4.58
C ARG A 724 29.96 -4.76 3.82
N ASP A 725 30.62 -4.32 2.75
CA ASP A 725 31.61 -5.11 2.00
C ASP A 725 32.77 -5.57 2.89
N TYR A 726 33.26 -4.71 3.78
CA TYR A 726 34.27 -5.04 4.78
C TYR A 726 33.76 -6.08 5.78
N VAL A 727 32.61 -5.85 6.42
CA VAL A 727 32.09 -6.76 7.44
C VAL A 727 31.78 -8.13 6.84
N THR A 728 31.11 -8.18 5.69
CA THR A 728 30.85 -9.44 4.96
C THR A 728 32.15 -10.10 4.50
N GLY A 729 33.13 -9.33 4.04
CA GLY A 729 34.45 -9.84 3.68
C GLY A 729 35.20 -10.48 4.85
N GLU A 730 35.07 -9.92 6.07
CA GLU A 730 35.59 -10.55 7.28
C GLU A 730 34.78 -11.79 7.69
N MET A 731 33.46 -11.82 7.48
CA MET A 731 32.67 -13.04 7.69
C MET A 731 33.19 -14.20 6.83
N TRP A 732 33.49 -13.97 5.55
CA TRP A 732 34.03 -15.02 4.67
C TRP A 732 35.40 -15.56 5.10
N LYS A 733 36.14 -14.84 5.96
CA LYS A 733 37.45 -15.24 6.47
C LYS A 733 37.38 -15.93 7.84
N ASN A 734 36.18 -16.04 8.41
CA ASN A 734 35.92 -16.54 9.76
C ASN A 734 34.87 -17.66 9.75
N LYS A 735 34.64 -18.28 10.91
CA LYS A 735 33.84 -19.51 11.03
C LYS A 735 32.41 -19.22 11.49
N PRO A 736 31.37 -19.60 10.73
CA PRO A 736 29.98 -19.56 11.18
C PRO A 736 29.68 -20.68 12.21
N PRO A 737 28.60 -20.60 13.00
CA PRO A 737 27.54 -19.58 12.96
C PRO A 737 28.01 -18.24 13.55
N PHE A 738 27.71 -17.15 12.83
CA PHE A 738 27.95 -15.79 13.29
C PHE A 738 26.79 -15.32 14.16
N ARG A 739 27.08 -14.55 15.20
CA ARG A 739 26.08 -14.07 16.15
C ARG A 739 26.17 -12.57 16.34
N LEU A 740 25.06 -11.88 16.17
CA LEU A 740 24.89 -10.47 16.57
C LEU A 740 24.37 -10.45 18.02
N CYS A 741 25.17 -9.92 18.94
CA CYS A 741 24.90 -9.91 20.37
C CYS A 741 24.65 -8.49 20.88
N LEU A 742 23.49 -8.26 21.50
CA LEU A 742 23.13 -7.02 22.20
C LEU A 742 23.18 -7.28 23.69
N ASN A 743 24.01 -6.53 24.42
CA ASN A 743 23.92 -6.44 25.87
C ASN A 743 22.65 -5.68 26.30
N LYS A 744 22.39 -5.62 27.60
CA LYS A 744 21.21 -4.94 28.16
C LYS A 744 21.08 -3.49 27.72
N ALA A 745 22.13 -2.69 27.84
CA ALA A 745 22.10 -1.26 27.50
C ALA A 745 21.77 -1.04 26.01
N ALA A 746 22.41 -1.80 25.12
CA ALA A 746 22.16 -1.76 23.69
C ALA A 746 20.73 -2.21 23.35
N ALA A 747 20.24 -3.28 23.99
CA ALA A 747 18.90 -3.79 23.77
C ALA A 747 17.82 -2.82 24.27
N ASP A 748 18.01 -2.18 25.42
CA ASP A 748 17.02 -1.25 25.99
C ASP A 748 16.77 -0.04 25.05
N GLU A 749 17.82 0.50 24.42
CA GLU A 749 17.71 1.62 23.48
C GLU A 749 16.96 1.27 22.18
N ILE A 750 16.92 -0.02 21.83
CA ILE A 750 16.27 -0.52 20.61
C ILE A 750 15.31 -1.68 20.90
N ILE A 751 14.68 -1.63 22.07
CA ILE A 751 13.94 -2.78 22.64
C ILE A 751 12.78 -3.24 21.76
N TRP A 752 12.18 -2.33 21.00
CA TRP A 752 11.14 -2.68 20.04
C TRP A 752 11.66 -3.65 18.98
N HIS A 753 12.84 -3.39 18.38
CA HIS A 753 13.45 -4.31 17.41
C HIS A 753 13.80 -5.64 18.06
N ALA A 754 14.43 -5.62 19.24
CA ALA A 754 14.81 -6.84 19.95
C ALA A 754 13.59 -7.73 20.22
N LYS A 755 12.52 -7.16 20.80
CA LYS A 755 11.25 -7.87 21.03
C LYS A 755 10.59 -8.33 19.73
N HIS A 756 10.60 -7.50 18.68
CA HIS A 756 10.03 -7.87 17.39
C HIS A 756 10.75 -9.08 16.78
N TYR A 757 12.07 -9.09 16.79
CA TYR A 757 12.87 -10.20 16.29
C TYR A 757 12.71 -11.45 17.15
N THR A 758 12.61 -11.31 18.47
CA THR A 758 12.30 -12.43 19.37
C THR A 758 10.91 -13.01 19.11
N GLY A 759 9.88 -12.17 18.94
CA GLY A 759 8.52 -12.62 18.60
C GLY A 759 8.39 -13.29 17.22
N ARG A 760 9.39 -13.12 16.35
CA ARG A 760 9.51 -13.81 15.06
C ARG A 760 10.37 -15.08 15.12
N GLY A 761 10.98 -15.39 16.26
CA GLY A 761 11.84 -16.57 16.42
C GLY A 761 13.20 -16.46 15.71
N VAL A 762 13.63 -15.24 15.33
CA VAL A 762 14.91 -14.97 14.64
C VAL A 762 15.97 -14.34 15.54
N MET A 763 15.61 -14.08 16.81
CA MET A 763 16.50 -13.60 17.86
C MET A 763 16.09 -14.26 19.18
N LYS A 764 17.06 -14.63 20.00
CA LYS A 764 16.83 -15.31 21.28
C LYS A 764 17.29 -14.42 22.44
N PHE A 765 16.48 -14.41 23.50
CA PHE A 765 16.82 -13.77 24.76
C PHE A 765 17.53 -14.76 25.68
N TYR A 766 18.59 -14.31 26.33
CA TYR A 766 19.36 -15.04 27.32
C TYR A 766 19.32 -14.23 28.63
N PRO A 767 18.88 -14.83 29.75
CA PRO A 767 18.86 -14.16 31.04
C PRO A 767 20.24 -13.70 31.51
N THR A 768 21.28 -14.46 31.16
CA THR A 768 22.68 -14.19 31.53
C THR A 768 23.66 -14.48 30.39
N GLY A 769 24.87 -13.93 30.44
CA GLY A 769 25.96 -14.33 29.54
C GLY A 769 26.43 -15.77 29.77
N GLU A 770 26.18 -16.35 30.95
CA GLU A 770 26.41 -17.78 31.23
C GLU A 770 25.50 -18.66 30.37
N ASP A 771 24.22 -18.32 30.30
CA ASP A 771 23.26 -19.02 29.45
C ASP A 771 23.65 -18.91 27.96
N LEU A 772 24.12 -17.74 27.54
CA LEU A 772 24.63 -17.52 26.19
C LEU A 772 25.87 -18.38 25.90
N ALA A 773 26.87 -18.35 26.79
CA ALA A 773 28.10 -19.13 26.62
C ALA A 773 27.80 -20.64 26.52
N LYS A 774 26.89 -21.13 27.38
CA LYS A 774 26.43 -22.53 27.37
C LYS A 774 25.76 -22.91 26.05
N ASP A 775 24.87 -22.06 25.53
CA ASP A 775 24.18 -22.31 24.26
C ASP A 775 25.11 -22.20 23.05
N MET A 776 26.13 -21.34 23.13
CA MET A 776 27.19 -21.23 22.12
C MET A 776 28.18 -22.40 22.15
N GLY A 777 28.31 -23.10 23.28
CA GLY A 777 29.31 -24.14 23.47
C GLY A 777 30.73 -23.59 23.67
N VAL A 778 30.86 -22.38 24.25
CA VAL A 778 32.15 -21.71 24.51
C VAL A 778 32.34 -21.43 26.00
N PRO A 779 33.58 -21.33 26.52
CA PRO A 779 33.81 -20.91 27.90
C PRO A 779 33.27 -19.50 28.16
N LEU A 780 32.58 -19.26 29.29
CA LEU A 780 32.11 -17.91 29.68
C LEU A 780 33.22 -16.87 29.62
N GLN A 781 34.43 -17.24 30.05
CA GLN A 781 35.59 -16.36 30.08
C GLN A 781 35.90 -15.76 28.70
N LYS A 782 35.63 -16.48 27.61
CA LYS A 782 35.78 -15.95 26.25
C LYS A 782 34.90 -14.72 26.00
N LEU A 783 33.65 -14.77 26.42
CA LEU A 783 32.72 -13.66 26.27
C LEU A 783 33.09 -12.49 27.21
N VAL A 784 33.52 -12.81 28.44
CA VAL A 784 34.03 -11.82 29.41
C VAL A 784 35.23 -11.07 28.84
N ASP A 785 36.24 -11.79 28.36
CA ASP A 785 37.47 -11.20 27.81
C ASP A 785 37.19 -10.36 26.57
N ALA A 786 36.30 -10.83 25.69
CA ALA A 786 35.91 -10.08 24.49
C ALA A 786 35.27 -8.73 24.84
N HIS A 787 34.37 -8.69 25.83
CA HIS A 787 33.76 -7.44 26.29
C HIS A 787 34.75 -6.58 27.08
N GLN A 788 35.61 -7.17 27.90
CA GLN A 788 36.59 -6.43 28.69
C GLN A 788 37.58 -5.67 27.79
N LYS A 789 38.14 -6.34 26.77
CA LYS A 789 39.01 -5.68 25.78
C LYS A 789 38.32 -4.53 25.08
N HIS A 790 37.06 -4.72 24.68
CA HIS A 790 36.26 -3.72 24.01
C HIS A 790 35.92 -2.53 24.93
N PHE A 791 35.66 -2.79 26.22
CA PHE A 791 35.44 -1.77 27.25
C PHE A 791 36.68 -0.93 27.53
N GLU A 792 37.84 -1.57 27.67
CA GLU A 792 39.11 -0.86 27.89
C GLU A 792 39.49 0.01 26.69
N ALA A 793 39.30 -0.49 25.47
CA ALA A 793 39.48 0.29 24.25
C ALA A 793 38.53 1.50 24.23
N ALA A 794 37.25 1.32 24.56
CA ALA A 794 36.28 2.41 24.64
C ALA A 794 36.70 3.49 25.65
N LYS A 795 37.20 3.09 26.84
CA LYS A 795 37.64 4.02 27.88
C LYS A 795 38.89 4.81 27.51
N LYS A 796 39.82 4.20 26.76
CA LYS A 796 40.97 4.91 26.20
C LYS A 796 40.54 5.87 25.08
N GLN A 797 39.65 5.42 24.20
CA GLN A 797 39.10 6.22 23.10
C GLN A 797 38.34 7.46 23.60
N GLU A 798 37.62 7.36 24.72
CA GLU A 798 36.91 8.48 25.36
C GLU A 798 37.88 9.58 25.83
N LYS A 799 39.06 9.19 26.32
CA LYS A 799 40.08 10.13 26.86
C LYS A 799 40.97 10.72 25.77
N ASP A 800 41.33 9.91 24.78
CA ASP A 800 42.22 10.28 23.68
C ASP A 800 41.69 9.69 22.34
N PRO A 801 40.75 10.39 21.67
CA PRO A 801 40.07 9.86 20.49
C PRO A 801 40.95 9.63 19.25
N ASP A 802 42.16 10.19 19.18
CA ASP A 802 43.00 10.11 17.98
C ASP A 802 44.43 9.61 18.27
N GLY A 803 44.82 9.39 19.53
CA GLY A 803 46.17 8.95 19.90
C GLY A 803 46.41 7.44 19.97
N GLY A 804 45.39 6.62 19.70
CA GLY A 804 45.54 5.15 19.68
C GLY A 804 46.56 4.65 18.65
N PRO A 805 47.11 3.44 18.79
CA PRO A 805 48.18 2.95 17.89
C PRO A 805 47.65 2.33 16.59
N PHE A 806 46.36 1.97 16.53
CA PHE A 806 45.79 1.21 15.42
C PHE A 806 45.08 2.12 14.43
N PRO A 807 45.08 1.78 13.12
CA PRO A 807 44.31 2.54 12.15
C PRO A 807 42.80 2.32 12.38
N ALA A 808 42.03 3.39 12.26
CA ALA A 808 40.60 3.38 12.48
C ALA A 808 39.82 3.58 11.18
N TYR A 809 38.64 2.95 11.09
CA TYR A 809 37.66 3.24 10.05
C TYR A 809 36.54 4.15 10.60
N PRO A 810 36.07 5.19 9.86
CA PRO A 810 36.44 5.53 8.50
C PRO A 810 37.82 6.19 8.33
N SER A 811 38.38 6.83 9.37
CA SER A 811 39.74 7.38 9.35
C SER A 811 40.28 7.70 10.74
N GLY A 812 41.59 7.89 10.81
CA GLY A 812 42.31 8.28 12.03
C GLY A 812 42.89 7.06 12.72
N LYS A 813 43.08 7.18 14.03
CA LYS A 813 43.56 6.08 14.86
C LYS A 813 42.55 5.70 15.94
N THR A 814 42.74 4.52 16.53
CA THR A 814 41.89 3.97 17.57
C THR A 814 42.69 3.12 18.55
N TRP A 815 42.14 2.99 19.75
CA TRP A 815 42.59 2.07 20.79
C TRP A 815 41.98 0.67 20.67
N ASP A 816 40.98 0.46 19.79
CA ASP A 816 40.46 -0.87 19.45
C ASP A 816 41.47 -1.61 18.57
N GLU A 817 42.07 -2.66 19.11
CA GLU A 817 42.90 -3.55 18.32
C GLU A 817 42.05 -4.19 17.19
N PRO A 818 42.51 -4.15 15.93
CA PRO A 818 41.78 -4.71 14.82
C PRO A 818 41.43 -6.18 15.07
N SER A 819 40.13 -6.47 15.21
CA SER A 819 39.67 -7.84 15.42
C SER A 819 39.63 -8.64 14.10
N GLY A 820 39.66 -7.97 12.96
CA GLY A 820 39.65 -8.58 11.62
C GLY A 820 41.01 -8.52 10.92
N LYS A 821 41.23 -9.42 9.97
CA LYS A 821 42.51 -9.58 9.24
C LYS A 821 42.85 -8.39 8.36
N THR A 822 41.87 -7.56 8.03
CA THR A 822 42.00 -6.32 7.26
C THR A 822 42.48 -5.12 8.08
N GLY A 823 42.73 -5.31 9.38
CA GLY A 823 43.64 -4.45 10.13
C GLY A 823 43.10 -3.08 10.55
N SER A 824 41.78 -2.82 10.52
CA SER A 824 41.19 -1.58 11.07
C SER A 824 40.35 -1.83 12.32
N GLY A 825 40.55 -0.98 13.33
CA GLY A 825 39.79 -0.99 14.58
C GLY A 825 38.57 -0.06 14.55
N LYS A 826 37.74 -0.19 15.57
CA LYS A 826 36.53 0.62 15.79
C LYS A 826 36.86 1.99 16.38
N LYS A 827 36.38 3.07 15.76
CA LYS A 827 36.54 4.45 16.30
C LYS A 827 35.44 4.85 17.28
N PHE A 828 34.25 4.32 17.09
CA PHE A 828 33.05 4.78 17.77
C PHE A 828 32.44 3.68 18.63
N PHE A 829 32.21 4.01 19.89
CA PHE A 829 31.71 3.09 20.90
C PHE A 829 30.39 3.62 21.46
N HIS A 830 29.44 2.71 21.72
CA HIS A 830 28.12 3.05 22.25
C HIS A 830 27.59 1.87 23.05
N ASN A 831 26.97 2.11 24.22
CA ASN A 831 26.45 1.08 25.12
C ASN A 831 27.42 -0.08 25.40
N ILE A 832 28.68 0.22 25.71
CA ILE A 832 29.69 -0.79 26.04
C ILE A 832 29.61 -1.15 27.53
N ILE A 833 29.75 -2.45 27.84
CA ILE A 833 29.74 -2.98 29.20
C ILE A 833 31.11 -3.48 29.62
N ASP A 834 31.42 -3.36 30.90
CA ASP A 834 32.58 -3.99 31.53
C ASP A 834 32.45 -5.51 31.48
N GLY A 835 33.56 -6.22 31.24
CA GLY A 835 33.55 -7.69 31.10
C GLY A 835 33.02 -8.41 32.33
N SER A 836 33.22 -7.84 33.53
CA SER A 836 32.69 -8.39 34.79
C SER A 836 31.16 -8.48 34.83
N LYS A 837 30.46 -7.70 34.01
CA LYS A 837 28.99 -7.71 33.95
C LYS A 837 28.42 -8.78 33.05
N VAL A 838 29.24 -9.36 32.16
CA VAL A 838 28.79 -10.35 31.15
C VAL A 838 28.14 -11.57 31.80
N SER A 839 28.67 -12.06 32.92
CA SER A 839 28.13 -13.24 33.60
C SER A 839 26.70 -13.04 34.12
N THR A 840 26.33 -11.80 34.48
CA THR A 840 25.06 -11.50 35.15
C THR A 840 24.05 -10.75 34.29
N GLU A 841 24.48 -10.06 33.24
CA GLU A 841 23.59 -9.26 32.41
C GLU A 841 22.89 -10.07 31.31
N PRO A 842 21.65 -9.69 30.94
CA PRO A 842 20.92 -10.34 29.87
C PRO A 842 21.42 -9.93 28.48
N PHE A 843 21.21 -10.84 27.52
CA PHE A 843 21.58 -10.64 26.12
C PHE A 843 20.42 -10.95 25.17
N TYR A 844 20.35 -10.19 24.07
CA TYR A 844 19.57 -10.56 22.89
C TYR A 844 20.52 -10.94 21.76
N VAL A 845 20.38 -12.15 21.23
CA VAL A 845 21.32 -12.70 20.24
C VAL A 845 20.59 -13.24 19.03
N ALA A 846 21.04 -12.86 17.84
CA ALA A 846 20.56 -13.40 16.57
C ALA A 846 21.67 -14.12 15.84
N ILE A 847 21.35 -15.26 15.21
CA ILE A 847 22.24 -15.91 14.25
C ILE A 847 22.12 -15.14 12.92
N ILE A 848 23.26 -14.80 12.33
CA ILE A 848 23.33 -13.95 11.14
C ILE A 848 24.16 -14.58 10.02
N THR A 849 23.85 -14.22 8.78
CA THR A 849 24.57 -14.66 7.58
C THR A 849 24.61 -13.55 6.51
N PRO A 850 25.60 -13.53 5.60
CA PRO A 850 25.60 -12.64 4.45
C PRO A 850 24.38 -12.86 3.54
N VAL A 851 23.82 -11.77 3.02
CA VAL A 851 22.57 -11.79 2.24
C VAL A 851 22.58 -10.70 1.16
N ILE A 852 22.16 -11.02 -0.08
CA ILE A 852 21.98 -10.03 -1.15
C ILE A 852 20.96 -8.99 -0.71
N HIS A 853 21.29 -7.70 -0.84
CA HIS A 853 20.50 -6.66 -0.20
C HIS A 853 20.14 -5.49 -1.10
N TYR A 854 21.10 -4.88 -1.79
CA TYR A 854 20.86 -3.66 -2.58
C TYR A 854 21.68 -3.70 -3.87
N CYS A 855 21.08 -3.29 -4.99
CA CYS A 855 21.75 -3.12 -6.27
C CYS A 855 22.09 -1.63 -6.46
N MET A 856 23.38 -1.28 -6.45
CA MET A 856 23.80 0.12 -6.59
C MET A 856 23.75 0.60 -8.04
N GLY A 857 23.88 -0.33 -8.99
CA GLY A 857 23.71 -0.06 -10.40
C GLY A 857 22.27 -0.03 -10.85
N GLY A 858 22.05 0.68 -11.95
CA GLY A 858 20.74 0.90 -12.54
C GLY A 858 20.82 1.80 -13.76
N LEU A 859 19.72 2.48 -14.08
CA LEU A 859 19.68 3.48 -15.15
C LEU A 859 20.54 4.70 -14.77
N GLU A 860 21.44 5.12 -15.65
CA GLU A 860 22.22 6.34 -15.45
C GLU A 860 21.31 7.57 -15.57
N CYS A 861 21.49 8.53 -14.67
CA CYS A 861 20.66 9.74 -14.62
C CYS A 861 21.43 11.02 -14.33
N THR A 862 20.83 12.16 -14.69
CA THR A 862 21.33 13.50 -14.34
C THR A 862 21.02 13.87 -12.88
N VAL A 863 21.52 15.03 -12.43
CA VAL A 863 21.14 15.64 -11.14
C VAL A 863 19.65 15.99 -11.03
N ASP A 864 18.96 16.09 -12.16
CA ASP A 864 17.50 16.28 -12.26
C ASP A 864 16.74 14.96 -12.46
N ALA A 865 17.42 13.82 -12.23
CA ALA A 865 16.89 12.47 -12.33
C ALA A 865 16.42 12.05 -13.74
N GLU A 866 16.86 12.75 -14.79
CA GLU A 866 16.56 12.39 -16.18
C GLU A 866 17.40 11.20 -16.63
N CYS A 867 16.79 10.19 -17.24
CA CYS A 867 17.53 9.05 -17.80
C CYS A 867 18.43 9.48 -18.96
N ILE A 868 19.64 8.97 -19.02
CA ILE A 868 20.60 9.26 -20.09
C ILE A 868 20.40 8.30 -21.27
N ASP A 869 20.43 8.83 -22.50
CA ASP A 869 20.49 8.03 -23.72
C ASP A 869 21.92 7.52 -23.96
N LYS A 870 22.07 6.21 -24.14
CA LYS A 870 23.37 5.53 -24.27
C LYS A 870 24.17 5.97 -25.50
N LYS A 871 23.51 6.37 -26.58
CA LYS A 871 24.16 6.72 -27.84
C LYS A 871 24.62 8.18 -27.86
N THR A 872 23.81 9.07 -27.31
CA THR A 872 24.03 10.52 -27.38
C THR A 872 24.66 11.09 -26.12
N GLY A 873 24.57 10.38 -24.99
CA GLY A 873 24.99 10.89 -23.68
C GLY A 873 24.13 12.05 -23.15
N LYS A 874 22.94 12.26 -23.73
CA LYS A 874 22.02 13.34 -23.38
C LYS A 874 20.76 12.79 -22.67
N PRO A 875 20.04 13.62 -21.89
CA PRO A 875 18.76 13.23 -21.31
C PRO A 875 17.74 12.74 -22.35
N ILE A 876 17.03 11.64 -22.03
CA ILE A 876 15.87 11.16 -22.77
C ILE A 876 14.65 12.00 -22.35
N PRO A 877 14.09 12.84 -23.23
CA PRO A 877 12.98 13.71 -22.86
C PRO A 877 11.77 12.91 -22.36
N GLY A 878 11.20 13.31 -21.22
CA GLY A 878 10.02 12.67 -20.64
C GLY A 878 10.30 11.38 -19.86
N LEU A 879 11.56 10.99 -19.66
CA LEU A 879 11.93 9.80 -18.89
C LEU A 879 12.84 10.14 -17.71
N TYR A 880 12.40 9.75 -16.51
CA TYR A 880 13.07 9.98 -15.24
C TYR A 880 13.19 8.68 -14.47
N VAL A 881 14.14 8.61 -13.53
CA VAL A 881 14.35 7.43 -12.66
C VAL A 881 14.67 7.84 -11.22
N ALA A 882 14.17 7.09 -10.24
CA ALA A 882 14.40 7.36 -8.83
C ALA A 882 14.52 6.09 -7.98
N GLY A 883 15.22 6.21 -6.85
CA GLY A 883 15.47 5.10 -5.93
C GLY A 883 16.40 4.04 -6.53
N GLU A 884 16.27 2.79 -6.09
CA GLU A 884 17.16 1.68 -6.47
C GLU A 884 17.10 1.28 -7.97
N ALA A 885 16.19 1.87 -8.76
CA ALA A 885 16.22 1.73 -10.21
C ALA A 885 17.30 2.61 -10.88
N ALA A 886 17.78 3.64 -10.19
CA ALA A 886 18.82 4.56 -10.65
C ALA A 886 20.22 4.08 -10.24
N GLY A 887 21.17 4.21 -11.15
CA GLY A 887 22.59 3.90 -10.93
C GLY A 887 23.45 5.17 -10.69
N GLY A 888 24.66 4.98 -10.16
CA GLY A 888 25.66 6.03 -10.01
C GLY A 888 25.61 6.83 -8.69
N ILE A 889 24.48 6.81 -7.98
CA ILE A 889 24.28 7.54 -6.72
C ILE A 889 25.20 7.00 -5.61
N HIS A 890 25.28 5.67 -5.49
CA HIS A 890 26.00 5.00 -4.39
C HIS A 890 27.33 4.39 -4.80
N GLY A 891 27.64 4.37 -6.11
CA GLY A 891 28.84 3.74 -6.66
C GLY A 891 29.01 2.30 -6.18
N ASN A 892 30.20 1.94 -5.72
CA ASN A 892 30.51 0.54 -5.41
C ASN A 892 30.05 0.06 -4.04
N ASN A 893 29.59 0.94 -3.15
CA ASN A 893 29.07 0.55 -1.85
C ASN A 893 28.17 1.64 -1.24
N ARG A 894 26.92 1.29 -0.94
CA ARG A 894 25.95 2.17 -0.29
C ARG A 894 26.12 2.22 1.23
N LEU A 895 26.06 3.42 1.82
CA LEU A 895 26.01 3.60 3.28
C LEU A 895 24.62 3.25 3.86
N GLY A 896 24.61 2.70 5.09
CA GLY A 896 23.37 2.43 5.81
C GLY A 896 22.52 3.69 5.97
N GLY A 897 21.21 3.60 5.72
CA GLY A 897 20.28 4.73 5.75
C GLY A 897 20.17 5.55 4.45
N ASN A 898 21.16 5.51 3.55
CA ASN A 898 21.11 6.27 2.29
C ASN A 898 20.04 5.77 1.31
N SER A 899 19.58 4.50 1.41
CA SER A 899 18.56 3.98 0.49
C SER A 899 17.19 4.65 0.67
N LEU A 900 16.76 4.87 1.92
CA LEU A 900 15.50 5.58 2.16
C LEU A 900 15.63 7.06 1.78
N LEU A 901 16.81 7.65 2.03
CA LEU A 901 17.08 9.03 1.65
C LEU A 901 17.07 9.21 0.14
N ASP A 902 17.72 8.32 -0.60
CA ASP A 902 17.72 8.29 -2.08
C ASP A 902 16.27 8.24 -2.62
N CYS A 903 15.47 7.29 -2.14
CA CYS A 903 14.07 7.21 -2.51
C CYS A 903 13.33 8.54 -2.33
N VAL A 904 13.52 9.23 -1.20
CA VAL A 904 12.82 10.50 -0.94
C VAL A 904 13.39 11.63 -1.79
N VAL A 905 14.71 11.85 -1.76
CA VAL A 905 15.37 12.95 -2.48
C VAL A 905 15.17 12.81 -3.98
N PHE A 906 15.58 11.68 -4.57
CA PHE A 906 15.48 11.50 -6.02
C PHE A 906 14.04 11.25 -6.47
N GLY A 907 13.17 10.72 -5.62
CA GLY A 907 11.73 10.69 -5.89
C GLY A 907 11.16 12.12 -6.04
N ARG A 908 11.48 13.01 -5.11
CA ARG A 908 11.06 14.43 -5.16
C ARG A 908 11.69 15.18 -6.34
N VAL A 909 12.98 14.97 -6.59
CA VAL A 909 13.68 15.54 -7.76
C VAL A 909 13.02 15.10 -9.06
N ALA A 910 12.80 13.78 -9.26
CA ALA A 910 12.17 13.25 -10.46
C ALA A 910 10.73 13.74 -10.63
N GLY A 911 9.94 13.75 -9.55
CA GLY A 911 8.57 14.28 -9.57
C GLY A 911 8.52 15.77 -9.98
N LYS A 912 9.44 16.57 -9.46
CA LYS A 912 9.58 17.99 -9.82
C LYS A 912 10.04 18.18 -11.28
N ALA A 913 11.02 17.41 -11.73
CA ALA A 913 11.52 17.49 -13.10
C ALA A 913 10.45 17.07 -14.13
N ALA A 914 9.71 15.99 -13.86
CA ALA A 914 8.58 15.56 -14.69
C ALA A 914 7.44 16.60 -14.73
N CYS A 915 7.15 17.27 -13.61
CA CYS A 915 6.22 18.39 -13.57
C CYS A 915 6.72 19.57 -14.42
N ASN A 916 8.00 19.96 -14.29
CA ASN A 916 8.57 21.03 -15.09
C ASN A 916 8.52 20.74 -16.59
N PHE A 917 8.73 19.48 -16.98
CA PHE A 917 8.60 19.04 -18.37
C PHE A 917 7.17 19.18 -18.91
N THR A 918 6.17 18.88 -18.07
CA THR A 918 4.75 18.97 -18.44
C THR A 918 4.22 20.40 -18.41
N PHE A 919 4.61 21.20 -17.42
CA PHE A 919 4.06 22.52 -17.14
C PHE A 919 4.86 23.69 -17.68
N GLY A 920 6.11 23.48 -18.12
CA GLY A 920 7.05 24.55 -18.43
C GLY A 920 7.68 25.18 -17.17
N ALA A 921 8.80 25.90 -17.35
CA ALA A 921 9.44 26.63 -16.27
C ALA A 921 8.60 27.89 -15.91
N GLY A 922 7.91 27.84 -14.76
CA GLY A 922 7.09 28.91 -14.21
C GLY A 922 5.70 28.98 -14.83
N GLU A 923 4.71 28.28 -14.24
CA GLU A 923 3.24 28.33 -14.47
C GLU A 923 2.73 28.52 -15.93
N LYS A 924 3.56 28.38 -16.95
CA LYS A 924 3.26 28.64 -18.36
C LYS A 924 3.44 27.34 -19.14
N PHE A 925 2.31 26.66 -19.33
CA PHE A 925 2.17 25.45 -20.12
C PHE A 925 2.92 25.53 -21.45
N LYS A 926 3.88 24.63 -21.67
CA LYS A 926 4.50 24.40 -22.98
C LYS A 926 4.01 23.05 -23.52
N PRO A 927 3.14 23.01 -24.55
CA PRO A 927 2.75 21.76 -25.17
C PRO A 927 3.97 21.05 -25.77
N CYS A 928 4.07 19.74 -25.58
CA CYS A 928 5.04 18.89 -26.28
C CYS A 928 4.79 18.98 -27.80
N PRO A 929 5.84 18.97 -28.67
CA PRO A 929 5.65 19.14 -30.11
C PRO A 929 4.71 18.10 -30.71
N VAL A 930 3.66 18.60 -31.37
CA VAL A 930 2.70 17.83 -32.16
C VAL A 930 3.46 17.05 -33.25
N PRO A 931 3.28 15.71 -33.35
CA PRO A 931 3.78 14.92 -34.48
C PRO A 931 3.40 15.56 -35.82
N LYS A 932 4.28 15.49 -36.83
CA LYS A 932 4.03 16.12 -38.15
C LYS A 932 2.74 15.61 -38.78
N GLU A 933 2.38 14.36 -38.51
CA GLU A 933 1.17 13.70 -39.00
C GLU A 933 -0.12 14.32 -38.41
N LEU A 934 -0.07 14.89 -37.20
CA LEU A 934 -1.21 15.56 -36.56
C LEU A 934 -1.41 17.01 -37.00
N LYS A 935 -0.38 17.65 -37.61
CA LYS A 935 -0.50 19.02 -38.13
C LYS A 935 -1.21 19.08 -39.48
N GLU A 936 -1.09 18.05 -40.32
CA GLU A 936 -1.80 17.99 -41.60
C GLU A 936 -3.27 17.58 -41.45
N LEU A 937 -3.64 16.94 -40.34
CA LEU A 937 -5.04 16.66 -39.97
C LEU A 937 -5.76 17.86 -39.32
N SER A 938 -5.01 18.87 -38.87
CA SER A 938 -5.57 20.12 -38.32
C SER A 938 -5.84 21.20 -39.39
N LYS A 939 -5.34 20.98 -40.61
CA LYS A 939 -5.59 21.78 -41.82
C LYS A 939 -6.64 21.08 -42.65
#